data_AF-A0A553AHY7-F1
#
_entry.id   AF-A0A553AHY7-F1
#
_cell.length_a   1.000
_cell.length_b   1.000
_cell.length_c   1.000
_cell.angle_alpha   90.00
_cell.angle_beta   90.00
_cell.angle_gamma   90.00
#
_symmetry.space_group_name_H-M   'P 1'
#
loop_
_entity.id
_entity.type
_entity.pdbx_description
1 polymer ?
#
loop_
_entity_poly.entity_id
_entity_poly.type
_entity_poly.pdbx_seq_one_letter_code
_entity_poly.pdbx_strand_id
1 'polypeptide(L)'
;MTHGAHSGLYGPSTAPDGFEHEPDATAGYWSHRAKNTLPPPDFIGPYARHRPLPTPGVEDRRAWIIGGGIGGLAAAFYLIRDGHMPPAHITVLEEMDIEGGSMDGAGNPEDGYLIRGGREMNWNYDTLWDMFQDVPAVELPEGYSVLDEYRLLNDNDPNYSKARLMRNQGEIVDFTDMGLTHSQQWEMIRLMLKRKEDLDDITIEEYFSEGFLSSNFWALFRSMFAFKNCHSLLETKLYMHRFLDSVDGFGDLSALVFPKYNQYDTFIKPLAGMLREKGVRFQFGTRVQDLELSETGAQKTVTGIVCTVAGQPQRLEVGDTDLVFALTGSMTENTAYGDLDTVPQLTVGRHEPGQDSGWTLWRNLAEKSDVFGHPEKFYGDTDQSIWESATLTCKPSPLVDKLKTLSVNDPYSGRTVTGGIITFTDSNWLLNVTCNRQPHFPDQPEDTLVLWVYGLLMDQPGNHVGKALPECTGREILSELCYHLGIEDQIDDVVANTKVRTALMPYITAQFMKRAAGDRPRVVPEGCTNLGLIGQFVETRNDIIFTMEASIRTARIGVYKLLNIPKQAPDISPTQYDIRNLLRGARALNSGKPFLGERLLHRLLDRTYYAHILPPLPEPETQRDEAFEAEVDTLAAKGGAALKALGSWISNVRKGFSSE
;
A
#
# COMPACT_ATOMS: atom_id res chain seq x y z
N MET A 1 39.60 27.15 2.85
CA MET A 1 40.06 27.53 4.20
C MET A 1 39.81 26.34 5.12
N THR A 2 40.88 25.86 5.75
CA THR A 2 41.01 24.82 6.80
C THR A 2 39.73 24.26 7.45
N HIS A 3 39.37 23.01 7.08
CA HIS A 3 38.58 22.09 7.91
C HIS A 3 39.40 20.84 8.23
N GLY A 4 40.50 21.04 8.96
CA GLY A 4 41.28 19.96 9.55
C GLY A 4 41.55 20.29 11.00
N ALA A 5 40.72 19.78 11.93
CA ALA A 5 41.01 19.65 13.37
C ALA A 5 39.82 19.11 14.24
N HIS A 6 38.63 18.83 13.70
CA HIS A 6 37.49 18.33 14.51
C HIS A 6 36.88 16.99 14.06
N SER A 7 37.51 16.26 13.14
CA SER A 7 36.96 15.01 12.57
C SER A 7 36.82 13.85 13.57
N GLY A 8 37.44 13.92 14.76
CA GLY A 8 37.38 12.84 15.76
C GLY A 8 36.07 12.76 16.56
N LEU A 9 35.25 13.82 16.58
CA LEU A 9 34.04 13.88 17.41
C LEU A 9 32.74 13.58 16.65
N TYR A 10 32.73 13.72 15.33
CA TYR A 10 31.51 13.63 14.50
C TYR A 10 31.25 12.24 13.89
N GLY A 11 32.03 11.22 14.26
CA GLY A 11 31.89 9.86 13.75
C GLY A 11 32.34 9.70 12.28
N PRO A 12 32.39 8.46 11.77
CA PRO A 12 32.79 8.17 10.39
C PRO A 12 31.72 8.59 9.38
N SER A 13 32.12 8.93 8.15
CA SER A 13 31.24 9.20 7.00
C SER A 13 30.66 7.92 6.38
N THR A 14 31.03 6.75 6.90
CA THR A 14 30.56 5.44 6.49
C THR A 14 30.11 4.65 7.71
N ALA A 15 29.17 3.72 7.53
CA ALA A 15 28.68 2.90 8.62
C ALA A 15 29.78 2.03 9.24
N PRO A 16 29.81 1.86 10.57
CA PRO A 16 30.75 0.96 11.24
C PRO A 16 30.46 -0.51 10.91
N ASP A 17 31.44 -1.38 11.16
CA ASP A 17 31.28 -2.83 10.95
C ASP A 17 30.06 -3.38 11.73
N GLY A 18 29.24 -4.17 11.04
CA GLY A 18 28.02 -4.75 11.61
C GLY A 18 26.84 -3.77 11.75
N PHE A 19 26.89 -2.60 11.10
CA PHE A 19 25.76 -1.67 11.07
C PHE A 19 24.59 -2.21 10.25
N GLU A 20 23.43 -2.30 10.88
CA GLU A 20 22.19 -2.72 10.23
C GLU A 20 21.44 -1.51 9.67
N HIS A 21 21.55 -1.31 8.35
CA HIS A 21 20.83 -0.26 7.61
C HIS A 21 19.31 -0.50 7.58
N GLU A 22 18.88 -1.76 7.70
CA GLU A 22 17.49 -2.21 7.70
C GLU A 22 17.25 -3.08 8.95
N PRO A 23 17.20 -2.45 10.14
CA PRO A 23 16.97 -3.16 11.39
C PRO A 23 15.58 -3.81 11.40
N ASP A 24 15.47 -4.96 12.06
CA ASP A 24 14.23 -5.75 12.13
C ASP A 24 13.66 -5.68 13.55
N ALA A 25 12.50 -5.05 13.71
CA ALA A 25 11.82 -4.91 15.00
C ALA A 25 11.32 -6.25 15.56
N THR A 26 11.21 -7.28 14.71
CA THR A 26 10.74 -8.62 15.07
C THR A 26 11.86 -9.61 15.37
N ALA A 27 13.13 -9.25 15.11
CA ALA A 27 14.25 -10.17 15.24
C ALA A 27 14.62 -10.52 16.69
N GLY A 28 14.20 -9.74 17.68
CA GLY A 28 14.47 -10.07 19.08
C GLY A 28 14.04 -9.03 20.10
N TYR A 29 14.27 -9.36 21.38
CA TYR A 29 13.93 -8.49 22.50
C TYR A 29 14.89 -7.31 22.60
N TRP A 30 14.36 -6.10 22.40
CA TRP A 30 15.12 -4.86 22.55
C TRP A 30 15.22 -4.43 24.02
N SER A 31 16.42 -4.03 24.45
CA SER A 31 16.65 -3.47 25.79
C SER A 31 17.85 -2.53 25.80
N HIS A 32 17.88 -1.55 26.70
CA HIS A 32 19.04 -0.69 26.89
C HIS A 32 20.26 -1.48 27.34
N ARG A 33 21.37 -1.31 26.61
CA ARG A 33 22.68 -1.90 26.93
C ARG A 33 23.77 -0.86 26.70
N ALA A 34 24.91 -1.02 27.37
CA ALA A 34 26.02 -0.06 27.31
C ALA A 34 26.56 0.21 25.88
N LYS A 35 26.29 -0.69 24.92
CA LYS A 35 26.71 -0.56 23.51
C LYS A 35 25.59 -0.12 22.56
N ASN A 36 24.39 0.20 23.04
CA ASN A 36 23.32 0.70 22.18
C ASN A 36 23.64 2.16 21.81
N THR A 37 24.22 2.36 20.64
CA THR A 37 24.48 3.69 20.06
C THR A 37 23.40 4.14 19.09
N LEU A 38 22.53 3.21 18.66
CA LEU A 38 21.43 3.43 17.72
C LEU A 38 20.08 3.36 18.45
N PRO A 39 19.05 4.02 17.92
CA PRO A 39 17.70 3.95 18.48
C PRO A 39 17.10 2.54 18.33
N PRO A 40 15.91 2.27 18.91
CA PRO A 40 15.13 1.07 18.60
C PRO A 40 14.95 0.85 17.08
N PRO A 41 14.84 -0.41 16.60
CA PRO A 41 14.70 -0.74 15.17
C PRO A 41 13.59 0.02 14.43
N ASP A 42 12.48 0.26 15.11
CA ASP A 42 11.24 0.88 14.64
C ASP A 42 11.10 2.34 15.12
N PHE A 43 12.20 2.95 15.59
CA PHE A 43 12.13 4.32 16.10
C PHE A 43 11.93 5.32 14.98
N ILE A 44 10.74 5.90 14.95
CA ILE A 44 10.35 6.98 14.06
C ILE A 44 10.22 8.27 14.87
N GLY A 45 10.80 9.34 14.35
CA GLY A 45 10.69 10.68 14.95
C GLY A 45 11.81 11.62 14.51
N PRO A 46 11.86 12.85 15.08
CA PRO A 46 12.84 13.87 14.69
C PRO A 46 14.31 13.41 14.79
N TYR A 47 14.64 12.54 15.74
CA TYR A 47 16.01 12.01 15.88
C TYR A 47 16.46 11.18 14.66
N ALA A 48 15.54 10.50 13.98
CA ALA A 48 15.82 9.73 12.77
C ALA A 48 16.01 10.61 11.51
N ARG A 49 15.72 11.92 11.60
CA ARG A 49 15.81 12.89 10.48
C ARG A 49 17.19 13.54 10.34
N HIS A 50 18.22 13.04 11.03
CA HIS A 50 19.57 13.56 10.88
C HIS A 50 20.05 13.41 9.42
N ARG A 51 20.92 14.35 9.00
CA ARG A 51 21.54 14.33 7.67
C ARG A 51 22.94 13.72 7.78
N PRO A 52 23.26 12.70 6.98
CA PRO A 52 24.59 12.12 6.96
C PRO A 52 25.60 13.08 6.30
N LEU A 53 26.88 12.87 6.61
CA LEU A 53 27.99 13.52 5.91
C LEU A 53 28.09 12.97 4.47
N PRO A 54 28.73 13.70 3.53
CA PRO A 54 28.97 13.21 2.18
C PRO A 54 29.66 11.85 2.16
N THR A 55 29.14 10.92 1.35
CA THR A 55 29.73 9.60 1.17
C THR A 55 31.08 9.73 0.44
N PRO A 56 32.19 9.15 0.95
CA PRO A 56 33.49 9.26 0.30
C PRO A 56 33.51 8.72 -1.14
N GLY A 57 34.00 9.54 -2.08
CA GLY A 57 34.16 9.16 -3.48
C GLY A 57 32.84 9.03 -4.25
N VAL A 58 31.73 9.53 -3.72
CA VAL A 58 30.43 9.54 -4.41
C VAL A 58 30.43 10.50 -5.61
N GLU A 59 31.28 11.51 -5.57
CA GLU A 59 31.46 12.51 -6.62
C GLU A 59 31.97 11.93 -7.94
N ASP A 60 32.68 10.79 -7.89
CA ASP A 60 33.24 10.12 -9.06
C ASP A 60 32.36 8.96 -9.57
N ARG A 61 31.27 8.64 -8.85
CA ARG A 61 30.34 7.55 -9.18
C ARG A 61 29.16 8.04 -10.01
N ARG A 62 28.56 7.12 -10.77
CA ARG A 62 27.27 7.31 -11.43
C ARG A 62 26.21 6.40 -10.85
N ALA A 63 24.95 6.74 -11.08
CA ALA A 63 23.82 5.88 -10.77
C ALA A 63 22.90 5.72 -11.98
N TRP A 64 22.57 4.47 -12.30
CA TRP A 64 21.58 4.09 -13.29
C TRP A 64 20.34 3.57 -12.58
N ILE A 65 19.18 4.13 -12.89
CA ILE A 65 17.92 3.78 -12.23
C ILE A 65 16.95 3.29 -13.30
N ILE A 66 16.55 2.02 -13.21
CA ILE A 66 15.66 1.36 -14.17
C ILE A 66 14.24 1.46 -13.64
N GLY A 67 13.40 2.20 -14.37
CA GLY A 67 12.02 2.54 -14.02
C GLY A 67 11.90 3.96 -13.44
N GLY A 68 11.09 4.79 -14.09
CA GLY A 68 10.74 6.16 -13.70
C GLY A 68 9.52 6.24 -12.77
N GLY A 69 9.12 5.12 -12.15
CA GLY A 69 8.12 5.11 -11.07
C GLY A 69 8.66 5.65 -9.74
N ILE A 70 7.80 5.73 -8.72
CA ILE A 70 8.15 6.34 -7.42
C ILE A 70 9.34 5.70 -6.71
N GLY A 71 9.56 4.39 -6.86
CA GLY A 71 10.75 3.74 -6.31
C GLY A 71 12.03 4.30 -6.93
N GLY A 72 12.07 4.44 -8.26
CA GLY A 72 13.24 4.99 -8.97
C GLY A 72 13.47 6.46 -8.65
N LEU A 73 12.40 7.26 -8.64
CA LEU A 73 12.48 8.68 -8.25
C LEU A 73 12.94 8.85 -6.79
N ALA A 74 12.47 7.99 -5.88
CA ALA A 74 12.93 7.99 -4.50
C ALA A 74 14.42 7.62 -4.40
N ALA A 75 14.90 6.65 -5.18
CA ALA A 75 16.32 6.31 -5.19
C ALA A 75 17.17 7.52 -5.61
N ALA A 76 16.78 8.23 -6.67
CA ALA A 76 17.43 9.48 -7.09
C ALA A 76 17.42 10.54 -5.98
N PHE A 77 16.27 10.71 -5.32
CA PHE A 77 16.11 11.66 -4.21
C PHE A 77 17.07 11.35 -3.05
N TYR A 78 17.13 10.09 -2.59
CA TYR A 78 18.00 9.69 -1.47
C TYR A 78 19.49 9.70 -1.86
N LEU A 79 19.85 9.37 -3.11
CA LEU A 79 21.22 9.52 -3.63
C LEU A 79 21.69 10.96 -3.53
N ILE A 80 20.83 11.92 -3.85
CA ILE A 80 21.14 13.36 -3.75
C ILE A 80 21.16 13.79 -2.28
N ARG A 81 20.08 13.53 -1.54
CA ARG A 81 19.86 14.10 -0.20
C ARG A 81 20.82 13.53 0.84
N ASP A 82 20.93 12.21 0.87
CA ASP A 82 21.66 11.48 1.91
C ASP A 82 22.98 10.90 1.38
N GLY A 83 23.07 10.59 0.08
CA GLY A 83 24.33 10.18 -0.56
C GLY A 83 25.24 11.35 -0.97
N HIS A 84 24.69 12.56 -1.14
CA HIS A 84 25.38 13.73 -1.70
C HIS A 84 25.95 13.49 -3.12
N MET A 85 25.35 12.55 -3.87
CA MET A 85 25.74 12.29 -5.26
C MET A 85 25.42 13.51 -6.14
N PRO A 86 26.34 13.95 -7.01
CA PRO A 86 26.05 15.00 -7.98
C PRO A 86 24.83 14.62 -8.85
N PRO A 87 23.76 15.44 -8.92
CA PRO A 87 22.54 15.07 -9.64
C PRO A 87 22.78 14.71 -11.12
N ALA A 88 23.74 15.39 -11.76
CA ALA A 88 24.13 15.14 -13.16
C ALA A 88 24.74 13.75 -13.40
N HIS A 89 25.06 13.00 -12.34
CA HIS A 89 25.58 11.63 -12.40
C HIS A 89 24.48 10.57 -12.28
N ILE A 90 23.23 10.98 -12.07
CA ILE A 90 22.08 10.10 -11.94
C ILE A 90 21.31 10.09 -13.26
N THR A 91 21.06 8.91 -13.80
CA THR A 91 20.25 8.71 -15.01
C THR A 91 19.12 7.72 -14.74
N VAL A 92 17.88 8.17 -14.94
CA VAL A 92 16.68 7.35 -14.92
C VAL A 92 16.38 6.85 -16.33
N LEU A 93 16.27 5.53 -16.48
CA LEU A 93 15.89 4.82 -17.70
C LEU A 93 14.42 4.44 -17.58
N GLU A 94 13.57 4.98 -18.44
CA GLU A 94 12.13 4.73 -18.45
C GLU A 94 11.74 4.12 -19.79
N GLU A 95 10.94 3.05 -19.73
CA GLU A 95 10.45 2.36 -20.91
C GLU A 95 9.40 3.19 -21.65
N MET A 96 8.50 3.81 -20.88
CA MET A 96 7.45 4.68 -21.41
C MET A 96 8.03 6.01 -21.91
N ASP A 97 7.19 6.81 -22.56
CA ASP A 97 7.48 8.18 -22.96
C ASP A 97 7.27 9.20 -21.82
N ILE A 98 6.82 8.73 -20.65
CA ILE A 98 6.51 9.50 -19.46
C ILE A 98 6.90 8.74 -18.20
N GLU A 99 7.32 9.47 -17.16
CA GLU A 99 7.57 8.90 -15.84
C GLU A 99 6.28 8.62 -15.05
N GLY A 100 6.42 7.96 -13.90
CA GLY A 100 5.33 7.75 -12.93
C GLY A 100 4.92 6.29 -12.77
N GLY A 101 5.15 5.47 -13.80
CA GLY A 101 4.83 4.04 -13.76
C GLY A 101 3.37 3.83 -13.42
N SER A 102 3.08 3.10 -12.35
CA SER A 102 1.70 2.80 -11.93
C SER A 102 0.93 4.03 -11.43
N MET A 103 1.58 5.13 -11.07
CA MET A 103 0.91 6.38 -10.65
C MET A 103 0.67 7.30 -11.83
N ASP A 104 -0.14 6.82 -12.77
CA ASP A 104 -0.63 7.59 -13.91
C ASP A 104 -1.81 8.50 -13.54
N GLY A 105 -1.93 9.56 -14.33
CA GLY A 105 -3.10 10.39 -14.48
C GLY A 105 -3.05 10.97 -15.89
N ALA A 106 -3.85 10.42 -16.80
CA ALA A 106 -3.79 10.76 -18.22
C ALA A 106 -5.19 11.05 -18.79
N GLY A 107 -5.25 11.33 -20.09
CA GLY A 107 -6.48 11.71 -20.78
C GLY A 107 -6.78 13.19 -20.63
N ASN A 108 -7.99 13.58 -21.03
CA ASN A 108 -8.42 14.97 -21.10
C ASN A 108 -9.97 15.04 -21.05
N PRO A 109 -10.56 16.24 -20.90
CA PRO A 109 -12.02 16.40 -20.87
C PRO A 109 -12.74 15.94 -22.15
N GLU A 110 -12.09 16.02 -23.31
CA GLU A 110 -12.65 15.74 -24.64
C GLU A 110 -12.70 14.25 -24.99
N ASP A 111 -11.70 13.47 -24.60
CA ASP A 111 -11.59 12.03 -24.88
C ASP A 111 -11.98 11.19 -23.66
N GLY A 112 -11.94 11.79 -22.47
CA GLY A 112 -12.10 11.12 -21.18
C GLY A 112 -10.77 10.95 -20.46
N TYR A 113 -10.81 11.18 -19.15
CA TYR A 113 -9.69 10.92 -18.27
C TYR A 113 -9.46 9.43 -18.06
N LEU A 114 -8.25 9.09 -17.65
CA LEU A 114 -7.83 7.73 -17.32
C LEU A 114 -6.97 7.76 -16.05
N ILE A 115 -7.39 6.96 -15.08
CA ILE A 115 -6.62 6.54 -13.92
C ILE A 115 -6.74 5.03 -13.78
N ARG A 116 -5.62 4.32 -13.80
CA ARG A 116 -5.61 2.86 -13.54
C ARG A 116 -5.98 2.53 -12.08
N GLY A 117 -5.76 3.44 -11.15
CA GLY A 117 -6.18 3.28 -9.76
C GLY A 117 -5.91 4.49 -8.87
N GLY A 118 -6.75 4.66 -7.85
CA GLY A 118 -6.54 5.62 -6.76
C GLY A 118 -5.66 5.05 -5.65
N ARG A 119 -5.01 5.92 -4.87
CA ARG A 119 -4.14 5.52 -3.74
C ARG A 119 -4.74 6.02 -2.43
N GLU A 120 -5.14 5.06 -1.61
CA GLU A 120 -5.50 5.26 -0.22
C GLU A 120 -4.20 5.36 0.61
N MET A 121 -4.11 6.35 1.50
CA MET A 121 -2.90 6.61 2.27
C MET A 121 -3.22 6.72 3.76
N ASN A 122 -2.19 6.56 4.58
CA ASN A 122 -2.27 6.72 6.03
C ASN A 122 -1.18 7.71 6.51
N TRP A 123 -1.41 8.36 7.65
CA TRP A 123 -0.44 9.24 8.28
C TRP A 123 0.84 8.51 8.71
N ASN A 124 0.76 7.20 8.98
CA ASN A 124 1.91 6.37 9.40
C ASN A 124 2.77 5.85 8.22
N TYR A 125 2.70 6.49 7.04
CA TYR A 125 3.59 6.23 5.90
C TYR A 125 4.90 7.03 6.08
N ASP A 126 5.70 6.58 7.06
CA ASP A 126 6.81 7.36 7.60
C ASP A 126 7.92 7.63 6.58
N THR A 127 8.20 6.70 5.67
CA THR A 127 9.22 6.90 4.63
C THR A 127 8.70 7.83 3.54
N LEU A 128 7.43 7.73 3.18
CA LEU A 128 6.79 8.65 2.24
C LEU A 128 6.87 10.08 2.75
N TRP A 129 6.47 10.32 4.01
CA TRP A 129 6.50 11.65 4.60
C TRP A 129 7.92 12.13 4.96
N ASP A 130 8.88 11.21 5.15
CA ASP A 130 10.31 11.54 5.23
C ASP A 130 10.81 12.22 3.93
N MET A 131 10.33 11.76 2.78
CA MET A 131 10.72 12.31 1.47
C MET A 131 9.89 13.56 1.10
N PHE A 132 8.56 13.47 1.12
CA PHE A 132 7.69 14.53 0.60
C PHE A 132 7.61 15.80 1.47
N GLN A 133 8.20 15.80 2.67
CA GLN A 133 8.44 17.04 3.42
C GLN A 133 9.53 17.92 2.79
N ASP A 134 10.39 17.36 1.94
CA ASP A 134 11.49 18.06 1.27
C ASP A 134 11.21 18.30 -0.23
N VAL A 135 10.05 17.85 -0.74
CA VAL A 135 9.62 18.07 -2.13
C VAL A 135 8.75 19.34 -2.16
N PRO A 136 9.04 20.33 -3.03
CA PRO A 136 8.25 21.57 -3.12
C PRO A 136 6.77 21.29 -3.37
N ALA A 137 5.91 22.08 -2.71
CA ALA A 137 4.47 22.04 -2.92
C ALA A 137 4.11 22.36 -4.38
N VAL A 138 2.95 21.88 -4.84
CA VAL A 138 2.48 22.09 -6.21
C VAL A 138 1.78 23.45 -6.32
N GLU A 139 0.97 23.80 -5.32
CA GLU A 139 0.11 24.99 -5.36
C GLU A 139 0.44 26.05 -4.32
N LEU A 140 1.26 25.71 -3.31
CA LEU A 140 1.64 26.65 -2.26
C LEU A 140 2.91 27.43 -2.63
N PRO A 141 3.13 28.62 -2.02
CA PRO A 141 4.34 29.41 -2.25
C PRO A 141 5.65 28.67 -1.93
N GLU A 142 6.77 29.21 -2.41
CA GLU A 142 8.11 28.71 -2.08
C GLU A 142 8.31 28.58 -0.55
N GLY A 143 8.94 27.49 -0.12
CA GLY A 143 9.17 27.15 1.28
C GLY A 143 8.14 26.17 1.87
N TYR A 144 7.02 25.93 1.17
CA TYR A 144 6.09 24.85 1.50
C TYR A 144 6.40 23.57 0.71
N SER A 145 6.06 22.43 1.31
CA SER A 145 6.27 21.10 0.74
C SER A 145 4.96 20.42 0.31
N VAL A 146 5.08 19.34 -0.46
CA VAL A 146 3.94 18.45 -0.77
C VAL A 146 3.28 17.94 0.51
N LEU A 147 4.05 17.63 1.56
CA LEU A 147 3.48 17.25 2.86
C LEU A 147 2.64 18.39 3.47
N ASP A 148 3.08 19.64 3.37
CA ASP A 148 2.34 20.78 3.92
C ASP A 148 1.01 20.98 3.19
N GLU A 149 1.02 20.95 1.86
CA GLU A 149 -0.19 21.03 1.03
C GLU A 149 -1.14 19.88 1.34
N TYR A 150 -0.61 18.66 1.42
CA TYR A 150 -1.36 17.45 1.73
C TYR A 150 -2.07 17.55 3.09
N ARG A 151 -1.37 18.03 4.12
CA ARG A 151 -1.92 18.19 5.45
C ARG A 151 -2.91 19.34 5.55
N LEU A 152 -2.63 20.49 4.95
CA LEU A 152 -3.56 21.61 4.93
C LEU A 152 -4.91 21.20 4.34
N LEU A 153 -4.92 20.35 3.31
CA LEU A 153 -6.14 19.78 2.78
C LEU A 153 -6.81 18.82 3.75
N ASN A 154 -6.12 17.75 4.16
CA ASN A 154 -6.73 16.66 4.92
C ASN A 154 -7.09 17.06 6.37
N ASP A 155 -6.35 17.98 6.99
CA ASP A 155 -6.64 18.49 8.34
C ASP A 155 -7.92 19.37 8.34
N ASN A 156 -8.30 19.97 7.20
CA ASN A 156 -9.49 20.82 7.06
C ASN A 156 -10.68 20.15 6.35
N ASP A 157 -10.44 19.01 5.70
CA ASP A 157 -11.45 18.17 5.08
C ASP A 157 -11.16 16.68 5.36
N PRO A 158 -11.50 16.19 6.56
CA PRO A 158 -11.26 14.81 6.92
C PRO A 158 -12.06 13.87 6.01
N ASN A 159 -11.43 12.76 5.62
CA ASN A 159 -12.06 11.75 4.79
C ASN A 159 -12.90 10.80 5.64
N TYR A 160 -14.10 10.47 5.20
CA TYR A 160 -14.91 9.36 5.71
C TYR A 160 -16.02 9.04 4.71
N SER A 161 -16.63 7.86 4.83
CA SER A 161 -17.73 7.37 4.00
C SER A 161 -19.01 7.27 4.82
N LYS A 162 -20.15 7.54 4.15
CA LYS A 162 -21.49 7.30 4.71
C LYS A 162 -22.24 6.14 4.02
N ALA A 163 -21.60 5.48 3.04
CA ALA A 163 -22.22 4.47 2.18
C ALA A 163 -21.22 3.38 1.76
N ARG A 164 -20.34 2.95 2.68
CA ARG A 164 -19.19 2.08 2.40
C ARG A 164 -19.54 0.76 1.72
N LEU A 165 -20.65 0.15 2.13
CA LEU A 165 -21.16 -1.12 1.64
C LEU A 165 -22.60 -0.95 1.16
N MET A 166 -22.93 -1.53 0.00
CA MET A 166 -24.26 -1.50 -0.58
C MET A 166 -24.66 -2.88 -1.11
N ARG A 167 -25.97 -3.13 -1.18
CA ARG A 167 -26.58 -4.33 -1.76
C ARG A 167 -27.98 -4.01 -2.30
N ASN A 168 -28.67 -5.00 -2.85
CA ASN A 168 -30.09 -4.93 -3.25
C ASN A 168 -30.42 -3.66 -4.05
N GLN A 169 -29.62 -3.36 -5.08
CA GLN A 169 -29.84 -2.22 -5.98
C GLN A 169 -29.94 -0.85 -5.26
N GLY A 170 -29.06 -0.57 -4.31
CA GLY A 170 -28.94 0.76 -3.71
C GLY A 170 -29.13 0.84 -2.20
N GLU A 171 -29.39 -0.27 -1.52
CA GLU A 171 -29.54 -0.35 -0.06
C GLU A 171 -28.17 -0.28 0.61
N ILE A 172 -27.96 0.70 1.49
CA ILE A 172 -26.74 0.80 2.30
C ILE A 172 -26.77 -0.28 3.38
N VAL A 173 -25.70 -1.08 3.46
CA VAL A 173 -25.49 -2.10 4.50
C VAL A 173 -24.89 -1.45 5.73
N ASP A 174 -25.26 -1.94 6.93
CA ASP A 174 -24.57 -1.54 8.16
C ASP A 174 -23.11 -2.01 8.13
N PHE A 175 -22.22 -1.06 7.90
CA PHE A 175 -20.77 -1.25 7.85
C PHE A 175 -20.08 -1.04 9.21
N THR A 176 -20.85 -0.80 10.28
CA THR A 176 -20.32 -0.75 11.66
C THR A 176 -20.24 -2.14 12.30
N ASP A 177 -21.03 -3.09 11.81
CA ASP A 177 -20.94 -4.49 12.17
C ASP A 177 -19.93 -5.22 11.28
N MET A 178 -18.83 -5.70 11.86
CA MET A 178 -17.83 -6.51 11.16
C MET A 178 -18.35 -7.89 10.75
N GLY A 179 -19.46 -8.36 11.34
CA GLY A 179 -20.08 -9.64 10.97
C GLY A 179 -19.23 -10.86 11.34
N LEU A 180 -18.29 -10.73 12.29
CA LEU A 180 -17.42 -11.82 12.73
C LEU A 180 -17.98 -12.50 13.98
N THR A 181 -18.14 -13.82 13.91
CA THR A 181 -18.38 -14.66 15.09
C THR A 181 -17.12 -14.76 15.96
N HIS A 182 -17.28 -15.16 17.23
CA HIS A 182 -16.13 -15.38 18.11
C HIS A 182 -15.11 -16.38 17.54
N SER A 183 -15.55 -17.44 16.83
CA SER A 183 -14.62 -18.39 16.21
C SER A 183 -13.76 -17.72 15.13
N GLN A 184 -14.36 -16.86 14.32
CA GLN A 184 -13.71 -16.15 13.21
C GLN A 184 -12.79 -15.03 13.72
N GLN A 185 -13.16 -14.34 14.80
CA GLN A 185 -12.24 -13.43 15.50
C GLN A 185 -10.97 -14.18 15.95
N TRP A 186 -11.11 -15.41 16.45
CA TRP A 186 -9.97 -16.25 16.80
C TRP A 186 -9.17 -16.76 15.61
N GLU A 187 -9.75 -16.94 14.42
CA GLU A 187 -9.00 -17.22 13.19
C GLU A 187 -8.03 -16.06 12.91
N MET A 188 -8.49 -14.81 12.97
CA MET A 188 -7.64 -13.63 12.78
C MET A 188 -6.56 -13.50 13.87
N ILE A 189 -6.93 -13.64 15.15
CA ILE A 189 -5.97 -13.57 16.26
C ILE A 189 -4.88 -14.64 16.12
N ARG A 190 -5.24 -15.87 15.74
CA ARG A 190 -4.27 -16.95 15.50
C ARG A 190 -3.33 -16.62 14.35
N LEU A 191 -3.83 -16.01 13.28
CA LEU A 191 -2.99 -15.55 12.17
C LEU A 191 -1.97 -14.51 12.65
N MET A 192 -2.41 -13.51 13.42
CA MET A 192 -1.51 -12.50 13.98
C MET A 192 -0.45 -13.09 14.92
N LEU A 193 -0.74 -14.20 15.61
CA LEU A 193 0.22 -14.87 16.50
C LEU A 193 1.17 -15.85 15.80
N LYS A 194 0.87 -16.28 14.56
CA LYS A 194 1.77 -17.15 13.79
C LYS A 194 3.10 -16.47 13.48
N ARG A 195 4.15 -17.26 13.29
CA ARG A 195 5.42 -16.75 12.74
C ARG A 195 5.29 -16.56 11.23
N LYS A 196 6.06 -15.63 10.65
CA LYS A 196 6.01 -15.36 9.21
C LYS A 196 6.49 -16.58 8.41
N GLU A 197 7.47 -17.29 8.95
CA GLU A 197 8.14 -18.45 8.33
C GLU A 197 7.26 -19.71 8.32
N ASP A 198 6.08 -19.69 8.98
CA ASP A 198 5.13 -20.80 9.01
C ASP A 198 3.97 -20.61 8.00
N LEU A 199 4.09 -19.64 7.08
CA LEU A 199 3.02 -19.20 6.16
C LEU A 199 3.39 -19.29 4.67
N ASP A 200 4.48 -19.97 4.35
CA ASP A 200 4.92 -20.18 2.97
C ASP A 200 3.85 -20.89 2.15
N ASP A 201 3.50 -20.29 1.00
CA ASP A 201 2.57 -20.84 0.00
C ASP A 201 1.14 -21.15 0.49
N ILE A 202 0.71 -20.54 1.60
CA ILE A 202 -0.67 -20.64 2.10
C ILE A 202 -1.52 -19.49 1.54
N THR A 203 -2.69 -19.83 1.00
CA THR A 203 -3.70 -18.88 0.54
C THR A 203 -4.69 -18.49 1.63
N ILE A 204 -5.41 -17.38 1.42
CA ILE A 204 -6.45 -16.90 2.33
C ILE A 204 -7.58 -17.94 2.48
N GLU A 205 -8.06 -18.52 1.39
CA GLU A 205 -9.17 -19.50 1.41
C GLU A 205 -8.79 -20.87 1.98
N GLU A 206 -7.52 -21.26 1.93
CA GLU A 206 -7.05 -22.47 2.61
C GLU A 206 -7.08 -22.34 4.14
N TYR A 207 -7.05 -21.12 4.67
CA TYR A 207 -6.94 -20.86 6.11
C TYR A 207 -8.24 -20.38 6.76
N PHE A 208 -8.91 -19.40 6.15
CA PHE A 208 -10.11 -18.79 6.71
C PHE A 208 -11.36 -19.60 6.36
N SER A 209 -12.31 -19.65 7.29
CA SER A 209 -13.59 -20.31 7.05
C SER A 209 -14.45 -19.57 6.02
N GLU A 210 -15.36 -20.28 5.34
CA GLU A 210 -16.36 -19.67 4.45
C GLU A 210 -17.16 -18.56 5.13
N GLY A 211 -17.48 -18.75 6.41
CA GLY A 211 -18.16 -17.73 7.21
C GLY A 211 -17.30 -16.47 7.43
N PHE A 212 -15.98 -16.59 7.52
CA PHE A 212 -15.08 -15.43 7.58
C PHE A 212 -15.08 -14.71 6.22
N LEU A 213 -14.96 -15.46 5.13
CA LEU A 213 -14.92 -14.93 3.76
C LEU A 213 -16.26 -14.31 3.29
N SER A 214 -17.35 -14.56 4.02
CA SER A 214 -18.67 -13.95 3.79
C SER A 214 -19.01 -12.82 4.78
N SER A 215 -18.08 -12.49 5.69
CA SER A 215 -18.28 -11.42 6.68
C SER A 215 -18.14 -10.01 6.07
N ASN A 216 -18.75 -9.02 6.72
CA ASN A 216 -18.55 -7.61 6.39
C ASN A 216 -17.07 -7.22 6.55
N PHE A 217 -16.36 -7.74 7.55
CA PHE A 217 -14.92 -7.53 7.71
C PHE A 217 -14.16 -7.91 6.44
N TRP A 218 -14.40 -9.10 5.90
CA TRP A 218 -13.69 -9.53 4.69
C TRP A 218 -14.09 -8.69 3.48
N ALA A 219 -15.38 -8.34 3.34
CA ALA A 219 -15.84 -7.45 2.28
C ALA A 219 -15.13 -6.08 2.33
N LEU A 220 -15.00 -5.48 3.53
CA LEU A 220 -14.29 -4.22 3.76
C LEU A 220 -12.80 -4.35 3.42
N PHE A 221 -12.12 -5.34 4.03
CA PHE A 221 -10.68 -5.56 3.90
C PHE A 221 -10.29 -5.85 2.45
N ARG A 222 -11.00 -6.78 1.80
CA ARG A 222 -10.64 -7.24 0.46
C ARG A 222 -10.90 -6.20 -0.61
N SER A 223 -11.89 -5.33 -0.43
CA SER A 223 -12.16 -4.26 -1.38
C SER A 223 -11.15 -3.15 -1.21
N MET A 224 -10.92 -2.64 0.01
CA MET A 224 -9.98 -1.52 0.22
C MET A 224 -8.52 -1.86 -0.18
N PHE A 225 -8.12 -3.13 -0.02
CA PHE A 225 -6.76 -3.58 -0.33
C PHE A 225 -6.67 -4.47 -1.58
N ALA A 226 -7.77 -4.68 -2.32
CA ALA A 226 -7.84 -5.50 -3.53
C ALA A 226 -7.37 -6.97 -3.37
N PHE A 227 -7.63 -7.60 -2.22
CA PHE A 227 -7.30 -9.02 -1.99
C PHE A 227 -8.34 -9.96 -2.63
N LYS A 228 -7.84 -11.00 -3.30
CA LYS A 228 -8.61 -12.17 -3.70
C LYS A 228 -8.40 -13.31 -2.72
N ASN A 229 -9.34 -14.25 -2.70
CA ASN A 229 -9.32 -15.41 -1.82
C ASN A 229 -8.11 -16.34 -2.07
N CYS A 230 -7.58 -16.36 -3.30
CA CYS A 230 -6.41 -17.15 -3.69
C CYS A 230 -5.06 -16.47 -3.33
N HIS A 231 -5.07 -15.24 -2.80
CA HIS A 231 -3.85 -14.50 -2.48
C HIS A 231 -3.17 -14.98 -1.19
N SER A 232 -1.95 -14.51 -0.98
CA SER A 232 -1.08 -14.84 0.14
C SER A 232 -1.70 -14.53 1.50
N LEU A 233 -1.74 -15.56 2.36
CA LEU A 233 -2.10 -15.40 3.76
C LEU A 233 -1.05 -14.61 4.55
N LEU A 234 0.23 -14.73 4.19
CA LEU A 234 1.31 -13.96 4.79
C LEU A 234 1.11 -12.46 4.56
N GLU A 235 0.71 -12.04 3.36
CA GLU A 235 0.43 -10.63 3.10
C GLU A 235 -0.78 -10.13 3.91
N THR A 236 -1.86 -10.91 4.02
CA THR A 236 -2.99 -10.59 4.93
C THR A 236 -2.52 -10.38 6.38
N LYS A 237 -1.64 -11.26 6.88
CA LYS A 237 -1.03 -11.11 8.20
C LYS A 237 -0.25 -9.80 8.33
N LEU A 238 0.62 -9.49 7.37
CA LEU A 238 1.44 -8.28 7.40
C LEU A 238 0.57 -7.02 7.41
N TYR A 239 -0.51 -6.98 6.62
CA TYR A 239 -1.49 -5.89 6.63
C TYR A 239 -2.15 -5.71 8.01
N MET A 240 -2.53 -6.79 8.66
CA MET A 240 -3.12 -6.71 10.01
C MET A 240 -2.11 -6.24 11.07
N HIS A 241 -0.83 -6.57 10.95
CA HIS A 241 0.21 -5.98 11.80
C HIS A 241 0.47 -4.51 11.47
N ARG A 242 0.42 -4.14 10.18
CA ARG A 242 0.72 -2.79 9.70
C ARG A 242 -0.36 -1.76 10.03
N PHE A 243 -1.62 -2.19 10.03
CA PHE A 243 -2.80 -1.33 10.17
C PHE A 243 -3.69 -1.72 11.36
N LEU A 244 -3.13 -2.38 12.38
CA LEU A 244 -3.89 -2.74 13.58
C LEU A 244 -4.53 -1.51 14.25
N ASP A 245 -3.84 -0.38 14.19
CA ASP A 245 -4.31 0.91 14.69
C ASP A 245 -5.38 1.56 13.82
N SER A 246 -5.70 1.02 12.65
CA SER A 246 -6.67 1.61 11.73
C SER A 246 -7.91 0.73 11.52
N VAL A 247 -7.98 -0.45 12.15
CA VAL A 247 -9.08 -1.43 11.96
C VAL A 247 -10.45 -0.82 12.30
N ASP A 248 -10.52 0.05 13.29
CA ASP A 248 -11.75 0.75 13.68
C ASP A 248 -12.25 1.75 12.62
N GLY A 249 -11.37 2.23 11.75
CA GLY A 249 -11.71 3.11 10.63
C GLY A 249 -11.93 2.40 9.29
N PHE A 250 -11.94 1.06 9.25
CA PHE A 250 -12.18 0.33 7.99
C PHE A 250 -13.63 0.43 7.51
N GLY A 251 -14.58 0.45 8.44
CA GLY A 251 -16.01 0.51 8.15
C GLY A 251 -16.42 1.83 7.49
N ASP A 252 -15.78 2.94 7.85
CA ASP A 252 -16.12 4.28 7.35
C ASP A 252 -14.96 4.97 6.61
N LEU A 253 -13.81 4.31 6.44
CA LEU A 253 -12.62 4.87 5.79
C LEU A 253 -12.07 6.14 6.46
N SER A 254 -12.39 6.38 7.73
CA SER A 254 -11.90 7.55 8.49
C SER A 254 -10.40 7.52 8.80
N ALA A 255 -9.78 6.33 8.71
CA ALA A 255 -8.34 6.17 8.85
C ALA A 255 -7.54 6.57 7.60
N LEU A 256 -8.22 6.88 6.49
CA LEU A 256 -7.58 7.23 5.24
C LEU A 256 -7.43 8.74 5.07
N VAL A 257 -6.37 9.11 4.38
CA VAL A 257 -6.14 10.46 3.87
C VAL A 257 -5.85 10.37 2.37
N PHE A 258 -6.21 11.42 1.62
CA PHE A 258 -6.07 11.42 0.17
C PHE A 258 -5.36 12.67 -0.34
N PRO A 259 -4.59 12.57 -1.43
CA PRO A 259 -4.07 13.72 -2.14
C PRO A 259 -5.19 14.61 -2.71
N LYS A 260 -4.86 15.85 -3.08
CA LYS A 260 -5.80 16.76 -3.74
C LYS A 260 -6.20 16.22 -5.12
N TYR A 261 -5.21 15.84 -5.92
CA TYR A 261 -5.37 15.36 -7.29
C TYR A 261 -5.03 13.87 -7.40
N ASN A 262 -5.05 13.34 -8.62
CA ASN A 262 -4.40 12.09 -8.96
C ASN A 262 -2.93 12.07 -8.47
N GLN A 263 -2.36 10.86 -8.33
CA GLN A 263 -1.02 10.71 -7.75
C GLN A 263 0.09 11.15 -8.71
N TYR A 264 -0.17 11.21 -10.02
CA TYR A 264 0.78 11.75 -10.97
C TYR A 264 1.02 13.24 -10.69
N ASP A 265 -0.03 14.05 -10.70
CA ASP A 265 0.06 15.49 -10.47
C ASP A 265 0.46 15.84 -9.04
N THR A 266 0.00 15.08 -8.04
CA THR A 266 0.31 15.38 -6.62
C THR A 266 1.72 14.98 -6.20
N PHE A 267 2.24 13.85 -6.70
CA PHE A 267 3.47 13.26 -6.18
C PHE A 267 4.57 13.09 -7.23
N ILE A 268 4.25 12.47 -8.37
CA ILE A 268 5.26 12.16 -9.40
C ILE A 268 5.80 13.44 -10.02
N LYS A 269 4.91 14.28 -10.53
CA LYS A 269 5.24 15.50 -11.26
C LYS A 269 6.09 16.48 -10.44
N PRO A 270 5.76 16.85 -9.18
CA PRO A 270 6.63 17.72 -8.39
C PRO A 270 7.98 17.08 -8.05
N LEU A 271 8.01 15.78 -7.74
CA LEU A 271 9.26 15.07 -7.45
C LEU A 271 10.18 15.01 -8.68
N ALA A 272 9.64 14.57 -9.82
CA ALA A 272 10.39 14.50 -11.08
C ALA A 272 10.83 15.89 -11.56
N GLY A 273 9.95 16.90 -11.45
CA GLY A 273 10.28 18.30 -11.73
C GLY A 273 11.49 18.78 -10.92
N MET A 274 11.44 18.62 -9.60
CA MET A 274 12.55 18.96 -8.71
C MET A 274 13.84 18.22 -9.06
N LEU A 275 13.77 16.92 -9.39
CA LEU A 275 14.94 16.13 -9.75
C LEU A 275 15.55 16.60 -11.08
N ARG A 276 14.74 16.91 -12.09
CA ARG A 276 15.19 17.48 -13.37
C ARG A 276 15.86 18.84 -13.17
N GLU A 277 15.26 19.72 -12.37
CA GLU A 277 15.82 21.04 -12.05
C GLU A 277 17.18 20.95 -11.35
N LYS A 278 17.37 19.94 -10.49
CA LYS A 278 18.67 19.65 -9.85
C LYS A 278 19.71 19.10 -10.84
N GLY A 279 19.29 18.59 -12.00
CA GLY A 279 20.16 18.09 -13.06
C GLY A 279 20.15 16.57 -13.26
N VAL A 280 19.21 15.83 -12.65
CA VAL A 280 19.01 14.39 -12.92
C VAL A 280 18.60 14.19 -14.38
N ARG A 281 19.17 13.18 -15.04
CA ARG A 281 18.87 12.86 -16.44
C ARG A 281 17.75 11.83 -16.53
N PHE A 282 16.87 12.02 -17.50
CA PHE A 282 15.80 11.08 -17.83
C PHE A 282 15.97 10.62 -19.29
N GLN A 283 15.95 9.31 -19.50
CA GLN A 283 16.03 8.68 -20.81
C GLN A 283 14.81 7.77 -21.00
N PHE A 284 13.80 8.33 -21.66
CA PHE A 284 12.55 7.65 -22.03
C PHE A 284 12.73 6.69 -23.21
N GLY A 285 11.71 5.86 -23.49
CA GLY A 285 11.75 4.90 -24.59
C GLY A 285 12.89 3.88 -24.47
N THR A 286 13.32 3.57 -23.25
CA THR A 286 14.44 2.70 -22.92
C THR A 286 13.96 1.49 -22.13
N ARG A 287 13.79 0.36 -22.81
CA ARG A 287 13.46 -0.92 -22.18
C ARG A 287 14.74 -1.63 -21.78
N VAL A 288 14.92 -1.97 -20.51
CA VAL A 288 16.06 -2.75 -20.04
C VAL A 288 15.66 -4.22 -19.95
N GLN A 289 16.39 -5.09 -20.65
CA GLN A 289 16.10 -6.52 -20.67
C GLN A 289 17.01 -7.33 -19.76
N ASP A 290 18.24 -6.88 -19.51
CA ASP A 290 19.18 -7.66 -18.71
C ASP A 290 20.30 -6.80 -18.07
N LEU A 291 20.94 -7.35 -17.04
CA LEU A 291 22.12 -6.79 -16.37
C LEU A 291 23.29 -7.78 -16.42
N GLU A 292 24.38 -7.42 -17.08
CA GLU A 292 25.58 -8.25 -17.11
C GLU A 292 26.31 -8.20 -15.77
N LEU A 293 26.53 -9.38 -15.16
CA LEU A 293 27.18 -9.52 -13.86
C LEU A 293 28.58 -10.12 -14.03
N SER A 294 29.55 -9.51 -13.36
CA SER A 294 30.86 -10.12 -13.10
C SER A 294 30.85 -10.72 -11.70
N GLU A 295 31.29 -11.97 -11.59
CA GLU A 295 31.41 -12.67 -10.30
C GLU A 295 32.87 -12.84 -9.90
N THR A 296 33.24 -12.38 -8.71
CA THR A 296 34.55 -12.62 -8.11
C THR A 296 34.37 -13.24 -6.73
N GLY A 297 34.54 -14.56 -6.65
CA GLY A 297 34.20 -15.31 -5.45
C GLY A 297 32.69 -15.23 -5.18
N ALA A 298 32.29 -14.68 -4.03
CA ALA A 298 30.88 -14.49 -3.68
C ALA A 298 30.31 -13.13 -4.13
N GLN A 299 31.15 -12.21 -4.59
CA GLN A 299 30.73 -10.86 -4.98
C GLN A 299 30.19 -10.85 -6.41
N LYS A 300 29.08 -10.13 -6.60
CA LYS A 300 28.41 -9.90 -7.88
C LYS A 300 28.38 -8.40 -8.15
N THR A 301 28.95 -7.98 -9.28
CA THR A 301 29.03 -6.57 -9.69
C THR A 301 28.42 -6.43 -11.07
N VAL A 302 27.47 -5.50 -11.26
CA VAL A 302 26.94 -5.15 -12.58
C VAL A 302 28.00 -4.40 -13.37
N THR A 303 28.24 -4.85 -14.60
CA THR A 303 29.24 -4.29 -15.53
C THR A 303 28.61 -3.72 -16.81
N GLY A 304 27.36 -4.07 -17.09
CA GLY A 304 26.64 -3.57 -18.26
C GLY A 304 25.12 -3.67 -18.11
N ILE A 305 24.42 -2.73 -18.73
CA ILE A 305 22.95 -2.74 -18.86
C ILE A 305 22.61 -3.03 -20.31
N VAL A 306 21.92 -4.14 -20.56
CA VAL A 306 21.43 -4.53 -21.88
C VAL A 306 20.04 -3.95 -22.05
N CYS A 307 19.89 -3.03 -23.00
CA CYS A 307 18.65 -2.31 -23.21
C CYS A 307 18.31 -2.14 -24.69
N THR A 308 17.09 -1.72 -24.96
CA THR A 308 16.66 -1.23 -26.27
C THR A 308 16.21 0.21 -26.11
N VAL A 309 16.87 1.11 -26.83
CA VAL A 309 16.58 2.54 -26.82
C VAL A 309 15.97 2.91 -28.15
N ALA A 310 14.72 3.38 -28.14
CA ALA A 310 13.97 3.73 -29.37
C ALA A 310 14.02 2.61 -30.44
N GLY A 311 13.87 1.35 -30.02
CA GLY A 311 13.89 0.18 -30.89
C GLY A 311 15.27 -0.32 -31.32
N GLN A 312 16.35 0.33 -30.89
CA GLN A 312 17.72 -0.08 -31.19
C GLN A 312 18.38 -0.77 -29.98
N PRO A 313 18.90 -2.01 -30.12
CA PRO A 313 19.67 -2.65 -29.06
C PRO A 313 20.90 -1.83 -28.69
N GLN A 314 21.12 -1.66 -27.39
CA GLN A 314 22.26 -0.96 -26.81
C GLN A 314 22.79 -1.70 -25.59
N ARG A 315 24.06 -1.44 -25.30
CA ARG A 315 24.72 -1.86 -24.08
C ARG A 315 25.31 -0.62 -23.42
N LEU A 316 24.84 -0.29 -22.22
CA LEU A 316 25.38 0.81 -21.42
C LEU A 316 26.44 0.24 -20.48
N GLU A 317 27.67 0.73 -20.57
CA GLU A 317 28.76 0.37 -19.65
C GLU A 317 28.45 0.85 -18.23
N VAL A 318 28.69 -0.01 -17.24
CA VAL A 318 28.60 0.33 -15.81
C VAL A 318 30.00 0.20 -15.22
N GLY A 319 30.54 1.30 -14.68
CA GLY A 319 31.84 1.27 -14.03
C GLY A 319 31.81 0.50 -12.71
N ASP A 320 32.97 0.01 -12.26
CA ASP A 320 33.09 -0.84 -11.06
C ASP A 320 32.53 -0.20 -9.77
N THR A 321 32.48 1.14 -9.72
CA THR A 321 31.96 1.90 -8.57
C THR A 321 30.60 2.54 -8.81
N ASP A 322 30.06 2.42 -10.03
CA ASP A 322 28.74 2.94 -10.39
C ASP A 322 27.66 2.06 -9.78
N LEU A 323 26.51 2.67 -9.46
CA LEU A 323 25.37 2.01 -8.85
C LEU A 323 24.28 1.74 -9.89
N VAL A 324 23.58 0.62 -9.73
CA VAL A 324 22.39 0.28 -10.51
C VAL A 324 21.23 0.03 -9.55
N PHE A 325 20.11 0.70 -9.78
CA PHE A 325 18.86 0.46 -9.08
C PHE A 325 17.83 -0.07 -10.09
N ALA A 326 17.19 -1.19 -9.80
CA ALA A 326 16.30 -1.85 -10.76
C ALA A 326 14.92 -2.16 -10.16
N LEU A 327 13.88 -1.67 -10.83
CA LEU A 327 12.51 -2.12 -10.62
C LEU A 327 12.33 -3.51 -11.27
N THR A 328 12.10 -4.54 -10.46
CA THR A 328 12.08 -5.94 -10.93
C THR A 328 10.73 -6.41 -11.48
N GLY A 329 9.67 -5.64 -11.28
CA GLY A 329 8.34 -5.98 -11.80
C GLY A 329 7.38 -4.82 -11.66
N SER A 330 6.38 -4.78 -12.52
CA SER A 330 5.36 -3.73 -12.53
C SER A 330 3.98 -4.35 -12.52
N MET A 331 3.15 -3.90 -11.58
CA MET A 331 1.75 -4.34 -11.48
C MET A 331 0.89 -3.82 -12.65
N THR A 332 1.33 -2.76 -13.33
CA THR A 332 0.62 -2.14 -14.45
C THR A 332 1.22 -2.50 -15.81
N GLU A 333 2.12 -3.47 -15.84
CA GLU A 333 2.70 -4.04 -17.06
C GLU A 333 1.60 -4.62 -17.97
N ASN A 334 1.74 -4.45 -19.28
CA ASN A 334 0.82 -5.00 -20.29
C ASN A 334 -0.67 -4.67 -20.04
N THR A 335 -0.96 -3.48 -19.53
CA THR A 335 -2.35 -3.00 -19.41
C THR A 335 -3.00 -2.92 -20.79
N ALA A 336 -4.15 -3.56 -20.96
CA ALA A 336 -5.00 -3.39 -22.13
C ALA A 336 -6.05 -2.31 -21.85
N TYR A 337 -6.28 -1.42 -22.81
CA TYR A 337 -7.25 -0.34 -22.69
C TYR A 337 -8.45 -0.57 -23.60
N GLY A 338 -9.62 -0.22 -23.09
CA GLY A 338 -10.87 -0.14 -23.82
C GLY A 338 -11.54 1.20 -23.58
N ASP A 339 -12.74 1.37 -24.12
CA ASP A 339 -13.52 2.59 -24.02
C ASP A 339 -15.02 2.29 -23.93
N LEU A 340 -15.86 3.31 -24.15
CA LEU A 340 -17.31 3.19 -24.09
C LEU A 340 -17.87 2.04 -24.95
N ASP A 341 -17.33 1.81 -26.14
CA ASP A 341 -17.87 0.85 -27.11
C ASP A 341 -16.84 -0.21 -27.55
N THR A 342 -15.63 -0.20 -26.97
CA THR A 342 -14.54 -1.13 -27.28
C THR A 342 -14.09 -1.88 -26.03
N VAL A 343 -14.06 -3.22 -26.10
CA VAL A 343 -13.54 -4.11 -25.06
C VAL A 343 -12.00 -4.08 -25.05
N PRO A 344 -11.33 -4.04 -23.88
CA PRO A 344 -9.88 -4.16 -23.82
C PRO A 344 -9.38 -5.53 -24.31
N GLN A 345 -8.34 -5.55 -25.14
CA GLN A 345 -7.74 -6.79 -25.65
C GLN A 345 -6.37 -7.05 -25.03
N LEU A 346 -6.26 -8.07 -24.19
CA LEU A 346 -4.97 -8.53 -23.67
C LEU A 346 -4.12 -9.11 -24.79
N THR A 347 -2.85 -8.74 -24.81
CA THR A 347 -1.83 -9.27 -25.72
C THR A 347 -0.90 -10.27 -25.05
N VAL A 348 -1.14 -10.59 -23.77
CA VAL A 348 -0.33 -11.51 -22.96
C VAL A 348 -1.04 -12.85 -22.79
N GLY A 349 -0.25 -13.91 -22.66
CA GLY A 349 -0.74 -15.24 -22.30
C GLY A 349 -0.95 -15.38 -20.80
N ARG A 350 -1.69 -16.42 -20.40
CA ARG A 350 -2.00 -16.69 -18.98
C ARG A 350 -0.77 -16.91 -18.11
N HIS A 351 0.22 -17.61 -18.64
CA HIS A 351 1.42 -18.04 -17.90
C HIS A 351 2.72 -17.40 -18.43
N GLU A 352 2.64 -16.68 -19.55
CA GLU A 352 3.81 -16.11 -20.22
C GLU A 352 3.59 -14.62 -20.48
N PRO A 353 4.44 -13.74 -19.90
CA PRO A 353 4.30 -12.29 -20.06
C PRO A 353 4.77 -11.77 -21.43
N GLY A 354 5.36 -12.64 -22.27
CA GLY A 354 5.96 -12.27 -23.55
C GLY A 354 7.44 -11.87 -23.44
N GLN A 355 8.16 -11.89 -24.56
CA GLN A 355 9.60 -11.58 -24.61
C GLN A 355 9.90 -10.10 -24.35
N ASP A 356 8.97 -9.24 -24.76
CA ASP A 356 9.07 -7.80 -24.70
C ASP A 356 8.56 -7.20 -23.38
N SER A 357 8.28 -8.04 -22.38
CA SER A 357 7.73 -7.56 -21.11
C SER A 357 8.79 -7.00 -20.16
N GLY A 358 8.39 -6.03 -19.32
CA GLY A 358 9.17 -5.58 -18.17
C GLY A 358 9.55 -6.70 -17.19
N TRP A 359 8.82 -7.83 -17.18
CA TRP A 359 9.18 -9.03 -16.40
C TRP A 359 10.46 -9.71 -16.89
N THR A 360 10.88 -9.49 -18.14
CA THR A 360 12.06 -10.10 -18.74
C THR A 360 13.34 -9.78 -17.95
N LEU A 361 13.48 -8.55 -17.44
CA LEU A 361 14.62 -8.17 -16.61
C LEU A 361 14.77 -9.07 -15.38
N TRP A 362 13.69 -9.28 -14.64
CA TRP A 362 13.76 -10.08 -13.43
C TRP A 362 13.90 -11.56 -13.73
N ARG A 363 13.28 -12.07 -14.80
CA ARG A 363 13.52 -13.44 -15.28
C ARG A 363 15.00 -13.69 -15.58
N ASN A 364 15.63 -12.80 -16.34
CA ASN A 364 17.05 -12.95 -16.70
C ASN A 364 17.98 -12.82 -15.49
N LEU A 365 17.61 -12.03 -14.47
CA LEU A 365 18.32 -12.00 -13.19
C LEU A 365 18.16 -13.31 -12.42
N ALA A 366 16.93 -13.83 -12.31
CA ALA A 366 16.63 -15.08 -11.61
C ALA A 366 17.40 -16.28 -12.21
N GLU A 367 17.56 -16.33 -13.53
CA GLU A 367 18.36 -17.36 -14.21
C GLU A 367 19.86 -17.33 -13.84
N LYS A 368 20.37 -16.20 -13.33
CA LYS A 368 21.78 -16.05 -12.95
C LYS A 368 22.06 -16.54 -11.54
N SER A 369 21.11 -16.38 -10.62
CA SER A 369 21.27 -16.80 -9.23
C SER A 369 19.95 -16.78 -8.47
N ASP A 370 19.74 -17.79 -7.62
CA ASP A 370 18.57 -17.90 -6.73
C ASP A 370 18.41 -16.71 -5.77
N VAL A 371 19.47 -15.94 -5.49
CA VAL A 371 19.37 -14.74 -4.63
C VAL A 371 18.51 -13.64 -5.25
N PHE A 372 18.25 -13.72 -6.56
CA PHE A 372 17.36 -12.83 -7.28
C PHE A 372 15.88 -13.26 -7.20
N GLY A 373 15.56 -14.41 -6.62
CA GLY A 373 14.18 -14.87 -6.39
C GLY A 373 13.49 -15.50 -7.60
N HIS A 374 12.17 -15.66 -7.50
CA HIS A 374 11.35 -16.49 -8.39
C HIS A 374 10.20 -15.69 -9.01
N PRO A 375 10.46 -14.90 -10.08
CA PRO A 375 9.44 -14.02 -10.66
C PRO A 375 8.19 -14.75 -11.18
N GLU A 376 8.32 -16.02 -11.59
CA GLU A 376 7.22 -16.85 -12.08
C GLU A 376 6.15 -17.13 -11.03
N LYS A 377 6.46 -16.99 -9.74
CA LYS A 377 5.47 -17.04 -8.64
C LYS A 377 4.46 -15.90 -8.71
N PHE A 378 4.84 -14.78 -9.34
CA PHE A 378 4.06 -13.55 -9.38
C PHE A 378 3.40 -13.33 -10.74
N TYR A 379 4.16 -13.43 -11.84
CA TYR A 379 3.61 -13.26 -13.19
C TYR A 379 2.95 -14.53 -13.74
N GLY A 380 3.15 -15.69 -13.11
CA GLY A 380 2.87 -17.00 -13.71
C GLY A 380 1.42 -17.39 -13.81
N ASP A 381 0.45 -16.65 -13.26
CA ASP A 381 -0.98 -16.90 -13.49
C ASP A 381 -1.78 -15.58 -13.50
N THR A 382 -2.11 -15.10 -14.70
CA THR A 382 -2.89 -13.85 -14.85
C THR A 382 -4.29 -14.00 -14.32
N ASP A 383 -4.93 -15.17 -14.39
CA ASP A 383 -6.32 -15.35 -13.92
C ASP A 383 -6.46 -15.00 -12.42
N GLN A 384 -5.38 -15.22 -11.66
CA GLN A 384 -5.32 -14.90 -10.24
C GLN A 384 -4.83 -13.47 -9.95
N SER A 385 -4.05 -12.86 -10.86
CA SER A 385 -3.45 -11.54 -10.64
C SER A 385 -4.14 -10.38 -11.37
N ILE A 386 -5.12 -10.67 -12.23
CA ILE A 386 -5.83 -9.69 -13.07
C ILE A 386 -7.03 -9.03 -12.38
N TRP A 387 -7.23 -7.74 -12.61
CA TRP A 387 -8.54 -7.11 -12.48
C TRP A 387 -8.67 -5.90 -13.42
N GLU A 388 -9.89 -5.38 -13.55
CA GLU A 388 -10.20 -4.27 -14.45
C GLU A 388 -10.76 -3.06 -13.71
N SER A 389 -10.34 -1.87 -14.15
CA SER A 389 -10.97 -0.61 -13.76
C SER A 389 -11.57 0.14 -14.94
N ALA A 390 -12.50 1.04 -14.63
CA ALA A 390 -13.04 2.02 -15.54
C ALA A 390 -12.96 3.41 -14.92
N THR A 391 -12.43 4.38 -15.65
CA THR A 391 -12.52 5.80 -15.32
C THR A 391 -13.74 6.39 -16.03
N LEU A 392 -14.63 7.01 -15.26
CA LEU A 392 -15.83 7.66 -15.77
C LEU A 392 -15.64 9.16 -15.72
N THR A 393 -15.69 9.83 -16.87
CA THR A 393 -15.69 11.29 -16.97
C THR A 393 -17.12 11.75 -17.20
N CYS A 394 -17.76 12.21 -16.13
CA CYS A 394 -19.20 12.42 -16.06
C CYS A 394 -19.55 13.91 -16.17
N LYS A 395 -20.45 14.23 -17.10
CA LYS A 395 -21.27 15.46 -17.08
C LYS A 395 -22.51 15.26 -16.20
N PRO A 396 -23.25 16.33 -15.86
CA PRO A 396 -24.49 16.22 -15.09
C PRO A 396 -25.46 15.20 -15.73
N SER A 397 -25.85 14.19 -14.95
CA SER A 397 -26.67 13.07 -15.40
C SER A 397 -27.32 12.38 -14.19
N PRO A 398 -28.24 11.43 -14.40
CA PRO A 398 -28.83 10.64 -13.31
C PRO A 398 -27.79 9.93 -12.42
N LEU A 399 -26.63 9.52 -12.98
CA LEU A 399 -25.53 8.94 -12.21
C LEU A 399 -24.96 9.95 -11.19
N VAL A 400 -24.77 11.20 -11.60
CA VAL A 400 -24.30 12.28 -10.71
C VAL A 400 -25.34 12.60 -9.64
N ASP A 401 -26.63 12.59 -9.99
CA ASP A 401 -27.70 12.85 -9.03
C ASP A 401 -27.83 11.71 -8.01
N LYS A 402 -27.68 10.46 -8.43
CA LYS A 402 -27.57 9.32 -7.52
C LYS A 402 -26.34 9.46 -6.62
N LEU A 403 -25.18 9.81 -7.17
CA LEU A 403 -23.94 10.01 -6.40
C LEU A 403 -24.12 11.02 -5.27
N LYS A 404 -24.81 12.15 -5.49
CA LYS A 404 -25.10 13.14 -4.44
C LYS A 404 -25.80 12.53 -3.22
N THR A 405 -26.70 11.56 -3.44
CA THR A 405 -27.39 10.88 -2.34
C THR A 405 -26.44 10.05 -1.47
N LEU A 406 -25.39 9.49 -2.07
CA LEU A 406 -24.38 8.65 -1.43
C LEU A 406 -23.17 9.44 -0.90
N SER A 407 -23.03 10.71 -1.28
CA SER A 407 -21.85 11.53 -0.97
C SER A 407 -21.93 12.23 0.38
N VAL A 408 -20.82 12.31 1.09
CA VAL A 408 -20.67 13.07 2.33
C VAL A 408 -20.90 14.56 2.08
N ASN A 409 -20.18 15.13 1.11
CA ASN A 409 -20.36 16.50 0.65
C ASN A 409 -20.88 16.50 -0.79
N ASP A 410 -21.33 17.66 -1.27
CA ASP A 410 -21.67 17.80 -2.69
C ASP A 410 -20.46 17.46 -3.59
N PRO A 411 -20.62 16.65 -4.66
CA PRO A 411 -19.52 16.23 -5.53
C PRO A 411 -18.72 17.38 -6.16
N TYR A 412 -19.30 18.57 -6.31
CA TYR A 412 -18.65 19.74 -6.93
C TYR A 412 -18.03 20.69 -5.89
N SER A 413 -18.00 20.33 -4.61
CA SER A 413 -17.61 21.23 -3.52
C SER A 413 -16.11 21.41 -3.30
N GLY A 414 -15.25 20.62 -3.95
CA GLY A 414 -13.82 20.55 -3.60
C GLY A 414 -13.48 19.67 -2.39
N ARG A 415 -14.50 19.12 -1.72
CA ARG A 415 -14.37 18.32 -0.50
C ARG A 415 -14.55 16.83 -0.77
N THR A 416 -14.35 16.02 0.26
CA THR A 416 -14.54 14.56 0.23
C THR A 416 -15.95 14.22 -0.27
N VAL A 417 -16.04 13.37 -1.29
CA VAL A 417 -17.32 12.99 -1.92
C VAL A 417 -17.81 11.66 -1.37
N THR A 418 -17.34 10.50 -1.85
CA THR A 418 -17.78 9.19 -1.32
C THR A 418 -17.01 8.74 -0.08
N GLY A 419 -15.87 9.36 0.21
CA GLY A 419 -14.96 8.95 1.29
C GLY A 419 -13.97 7.84 0.92
N GLY A 420 -13.95 7.44 -0.36
CA GLY A 420 -13.32 6.21 -0.83
C GLY A 420 -14.34 5.28 -1.46
N ILE A 421 -13.97 4.00 -1.60
CA ILE A 421 -14.78 3.04 -2.35
C ILE A 421 -16.10 2.68 -1.67
N ILE A 422 -17.15 2.62 -2.48
CA ILE A 422 -18.44 2.02 -2.19
C ILE A 422 -18.43 0.63 -2.82
N THR A 423 -18.61 -0.42 -2.03
CA THR A 423 -18.58 -1.82 -2.49
C THR A 423 -19.99 -2.38 -2.59
N PHE A 424 -20.33 -2.96 -3.75
CA PHE A 424 -21.57 -3.70 -3.95
C PHE A 424 -21.37 -5.15 -3.53
N THR A 425 -21.80 -5.51 -2.32
CA THR A 425 -21.45 -6.79 -1.67
C THR A 425 -22.13 -8.02 -2.29
N ASP A 426 -23.21 -7.80 -3.06
CA ASP A 426 -23.95 -8.81 -3.81
C ASP A 426 -23.67 -8.77 -5.33
N SER A 427 -22.66 -7.99 -5.74
CA SER A 427 -22.17 -7.98 -7.12
C SER A 427 -21.32 -9.21 -7.42
N ASN A 428 -21.63 -9.91 -8.51
CA ASN A 428 -20.86 -11.06 -8.99
C ASN A 428 -19.43 -10.67 -9.38
N TRP A 429 -19.20 -9.41 -9.78
CA TRP A 429 -17.87 -8.88 -10.06
C TRP A 429 -17.14 -8.39 -8.80
N LEU A 430 -17.82 -8.35 -7.66
CA LEU A 430 -17.44 -7.56 -6.48
C LEU A 430 -17.08 -6.13 -6.91
N LEU A 431 -18.03 -5.46 -7.56
CA LEU A 431 -17.87 -4.14 -8.14
C LEU A 431 -17.74 -3.07 -7.05
N ASN A 432 -16.93 -2.05 -7.32
CA ASN A 432 -16.70 -0.92 -6.43
C ASN A 432 -16.72 0.38 -7.23
N VAL A 433 -17.16 1.47 -6.61
CA VAL A 433 -17.12 2.81 -7.19
C VAL A 433 -16.64 3.84 -6.17
N THR A 434 -15.84 4.81 -6.59
CA THR A 434 -15.42 5.93 -5.75
C THR A 434 -15.50 7.25 -6.51
N CYS A 435 -15.75 8.32 -5.77
CA CYS A 435 -15.52 9.68 -6.20
C CYS A 435 -14.62 10.34 -5.13
N ASN A 436 -13.38 10.63 -5.49
CA ASN A 436 -12.48 11.41 -4.64
C ASN A 436 -12.87 12.90 -4.69
N ARG A 437 -12.12 13.76 -3.99
CA ARG A 437 -12.28 15.21 -4.10
C ARG A 437 -12.17 15.65 -5.57
N GLN A 438 -13.02 16.60 -5.96
CA GLN A 438 -13.09 17.10 -7.33
C GLN A 438 -12.71 18.59 -7.34
N PRO A 439 -11.82 19.05 -8.22
CA PRO A 439 -11.29 18.31 -9.37
C PRO A 439 -10.21 17.28 -9.01
N HIS A 440 -10.21 16.14 -9.71
CA HIS A 440 -9.18 15.09 -9.58
C HIS A 440 -7.97 15.36 -10.49
N PHE A 441 -8.17 16.14 -11.55
CA PHE A 441 -7.12 16.63 -12.45
C PHE A 441 -7.08 18.16 -12.40
N PRO A 442 -5.89 18.80 -12.42
CA PRO A 442 -5.80 20.26 -12.37
C PRO A 442 -6.54 20.98 -13.50
N ASP A 443 -6.69 20.36 -14.68
CA ASP A 443 -7.35 20.91 -15.86
C ASP A 443 -8.82 20.48 -16.03
N GLN A 444 -9.38 19.78 -15.03
CA GLN A 444 -10.75 19.27 -15.07
C GLN A 444 -11.78 20.43 -15.05
N PRO A 445 -12.73 20.48 -16.01
CA PRO A 445 -13.78 21.47 -16.01
C PRO A 445 -14.66 21.41 -14.76
N GLU A 446 -15.15 22.56 -14.31
CA GLU A 446 -15.97 22.69 -13.08
C GLU A 446 -17.28 21.89 -13.12
N ASP A 447 -17.83 21.63 -14.31
CA ASP A 447 -19.06 20.86 -14.51
C ASP A 447 -18.80 19.37 -14.79
N THR A 448 -17.57 18.90 -14.64
CA THR A 448 -17.16 17.51 -14.87
C THR A 448 -16.77 16.86 -13.55
N LEU A 449 -17.17 15.61 -13.35
CA LEU A 449 -16.70 14.76 -12.26
C LEU A 449 -15.92 13.56 -12.82
N VAL A 450 -14.86 13.15 -12.12
CA VAL A 450 -14.13 11.91 -12.43
C VAL A 450 -14.42 10.88 -11.36
N LEU A 451 -15.12 9.81 -11.74
CA LEU A 451 -15.37 8.65 -10.90
C LEU A 451 -14.45 7.50 -11.32
N TRP A 452 -14.16 6.62 -10.39
CA TRP A 452 -13.38 5.41 -10.65
C TRP A 452 -14.15 4.18 -10.19
N VAL A 453 -14.17 3.17 -11.05
CA VAL A 453 -14.86 1.90 -10.86
C VAL A 453 -13.86 0.78 -11.03
N TYR A 454 -13.95 -0.28 -10.23
CA TYR A 454 -13.23 -1.52 -10.51
C TYR A 454 -14.01 -2.74 -10.01
N GLY A 455 -13.87 -3.85 -10.71
CA GLY A 455 -14.30 -5.17 -10.25
C GLY A 455 -13.10 -5.98 -9.78
N LEU A 456 -13.31 -6.95 -8.90
CA LEU A 456 -12.23 -7.80 -8.39
C LEU A 456 -12.31 -9.25 -8.91
N LEU A 457 -13.50 -9.70 -9.31
CA LEU A 457 -13.75 -11.05 -9.82
C LEU A 457 -13.98 -10.99 -11.34
N MET A 458 -13.07 -11.59 -12.11
CA MET A 458 -13.00 -11.45 -13.58
C MET A 458 -13.65 -12.60 -14.35
N ASP A 459 -14.09 -13.65 -13.67
CA ASP A 459 -14.55 -14.92 -14.25
C ASP A 459 -16.05 -15.18 -14.04
N GLN A 460 -16.77 -14.24 -13.40
CA GLN A 460 -18.19 -14.36 -13.12
C GLN A 460 -19.03 -13.47 -14.05
N PRO A 461 -20.17 -13.95 -14.56
CA PRO A 461 -21.10 -13.11 -15.29
C PRO A 461 -21.71 -12.04 -14.37
N GLY A 462 -21.85 -10.81 -14.87
CA GLY A 462 -22.54 -9.72 -14.18
C GLY A 462 -23.98 -10.08 -13.84
N ASN A 463 -24.50 -9.47 -12.78
CA ASN A 463 -25.87 -9.61 -12.31
C ASN A 463 -26.90 -9.12 -13.36
N HIS A 464 -26.57 -8.09 -14.15
CA HIS A 464 -27.46 -7.51 -15.15
C HIS A 464 -27.02 -7.78 -16.59
N VAL A 465 -25.75 -7.54 -16.91
CA VAL A 465 -25.20 -7.66 -18.27
C VAL A 465 -25.02 -9.12 -18.70
N GLY A 466 -24.82 -10.05 -17.76
CA GLY A 466 -24.67 -11.47 -18.05
C GLY A 466 -23.36 -11.88 -18.72
N LYS A 467 -22.35 -11.01 -18.75
CA LYS A 467 -20.98 -11.25 -19.27
C LYS A 467 -19.95 -11.13 -18.16
N ALA A 468 -18.77 -11.71 -18.34
CA ALA A 468 -17.66 -11.42 -17.42
C ALA A 468 -17.14 -9.99 -17.64
N LEU A 469 -16.57 -9.36 -16.60
CA LEU A 469 -16.11 -7.97 -16.68
C LEU A 469 -15.14 -7.72 -17.86
N PRO A 470 -14.11 -8.57 -18.09
CA PRO A 470 -13.18 -8.40 -19.23
C PRO A 470 -13.81 -8.51 -20.62
N GLU A 471 -15.06 -9.00 -20.72
CA GLU A 471 -15.80 -9.15 -21.98
C GLU A 471 -16.73 -7.96 -22.25
N CYS A 472 -16.77 -6.99 -21.33
CA CYS A 472 -17.68 -5.86 -21.35
C CYS A 472 -17.04 -4.62 -21.98
N THR A 473 -17.83 -3.89 -22.76
CA THR A 473 -17.55 -2.51 -23.14
C THR A 473 -17.80 -1.55 -21.97
N GLY A 474 -17.29 -0.32 -22.04
CA GLY A 474 -17.57 0.69 -21.01
C GLY A 474 -19.06 0.98 -20.82
N ARG A 475 -19.87 0.89 -21.89
CA ARG A 475 -21.34 0.99 -21.84
C ARG A 475 -21.97 -0.10 -20.99
N GLU A 476 -21.48 -1.33 -21.12
CA GLU A 476 -21.96 -2.47 -20.35
C GLU A 476 -21.54 -2.37 -18.87
N ILE A 477 -20.32 -1.92 -18.60
CA ILE A 477 -19.87 -1.63 -17.22
C ILE A 477 -20.75 -0.56 -16.57
N LEU A 478 -21.11 0.51 -17.31
CA LEU A 478 -22.06 1.52 -16.83
C LEU A 478 -23.44 0.93 -16.56
N SER A 479 -23.92 0.02 -17.41
CA SER A 479 -25.21 -0.66 -17.22
C SER A 479 -25.24 -1.47 -15.93
N GLU A 480 -24.19 -2.27 -15.69
CA GLU A 480 -24.05 -3.06 -14.46
C GLU A 480 -23.96 -2.15 -13.21
N LEU A 481 -23.21 -1.06 -13.29
CA LEU A 481 -23.13 -0.07 -12.20
C LEU A 481 -24.49 0.57 -11.92
N CYS A 482 -25.22 0.97 -12.97
CA CYS A 482 -26.55 1.58 -12.83
C CYS A 482 -27.56 0.61 -12.20
N TYR A 483 -27.48 -0.68 -12.54
CA TYR A 483 -28.27 -1.73 -11.90
C TYR A 483 -28.01 -1.80 -10.39
N HIS A 484 -26.74 -1.89 -9.97
CA HIS A 484 -26.41 -1.93 -8.54
C HIS A 484 -26.74 -0.64 -7.79
N LEU A 485 -26.82 0.49 -8.50
CA LEU A 485 -27.26 1.78 -7.97
C LEU A 485 -28.80 1.96 -7.97
N GLY A 486 -29.56 1.06 -8.61
CA GLY A 486 -31.02 1.14 -8.73
C GLY A 486 -31.50 2.26 -9.66
N ILE A 487 -30.74 2.54 -10.72
CA ILE A 487 -31.03 3.57 -11.74
C ILE A 487 -30.89 3.01 -13.17
N GLU A 488 -31.04 1.70 -13.34
CA GLU A 488 -30.95 1.00 -14.64
C GLU A 488 -31.93 1.53 -15.70
N ASP A 489 -33.07 2.07 -15.28
CA ASP A 489 -34.10 2.66 -16.15
C ASP A 489 -33.66 3.97 -16.82
N GLN A 490 -32.55 4.56 -16.35
CA GLN A 490 -32.00 5.84 -16.80
C GLN A 490 -30.65 5.69 -17.53
N ILE A 491 -30.29 4.47 -17.93
CA ILE A 491 -28.98 4.16 -18.52
C ILE A 491 -28.65 4.98 -19.78
N ASP A 492 -29.62 5.25 -20.65
CA ASP A 492 -29.40 5.99 -21.89
C ASP A 492 -28.91 7.42 -21.63
N ASP A 493 -29.50 8.10 -20.65
CA ASP A 493 -29.10 9.45 -20.24
C ASP A 493 -27.73 9.45 -19.53
N VAL A 494 -27.44 8.40 -18.76
CA VAL A 494 -26.12 8.22 -18.13
C VAL A 494 -25.04 8.05 -19.18
N VAL A 495 -25.25 7.17 -20.16
CA VAL A 495 -24.27 6.90 -21.23
C VAL A 495 -24.07 8.13 -22.11
N ALA A 496 -25.13 8.86 -22.45
CA ALA A 496 -25.02 10.08 -23.25
C ALA A 496 -24.16 11.18 -22.60
N ASN A 497 -24.01 11.14 -21.28
CA ASN A 497 -23.30 12.16 -20.49
C ASN A 497 -22.03 11.63 -19.80
N THR A 498 -21.58 10.42 -20.13
CA THR A 498 -20.42 9.81 -19.47
C THR A 498 -19.45 9.22 -20.49
N LYS A 499 -18.21 9.69 -20.46
CA LYS A 499 -17.11 9.04 -21.19
C LYS A 499 -16.49 7.97 -20.31
N VAL A 500 -16.13 6.85 -20.91
CA VAL A 500 -15.56 5.70 -20.19
C VAL A 500 -14.25 5.31 -20.84
N ARG A 501 -13.22 5.11 -20.01
CA ARG A 501 -11.96 4.48 -20.41
C ARG A 501 -11.66 3.34 -19.46
N THR A 502 -11.47 2.14 -20.00
CA THR A 502 -11.19 0.95 -19.18
C THR A 502 -9.72 0.58 -19.23
N ALA A 503 -9.25 -0.05 -18.16
CA ALA A 503 -7.89 -0.57 -18.01
C ALA A 503 -7.93 -1.95 -17.38
N LEU A 504 -7.75 -2.97 -18.22
CA LEU A 504 -7.63 -4.37 -17.84
C LEU A 504 -6.15 -4.69 -17.60
N MET A 505 -5.79 -4.98 -16.36
CA MET A 505 -4.40 -5.06 -15.93
C MET A 505 -4.05 -6.48 -15.50
N PRO A 506 -3.27 -7.24 -16.29
CA PRO A 506 -3.06 -8.67 -16.05
C PRO A 506 -2.27 -9.00 -14.79
N TYR A 507 -1.44 -8.07 -14.29
CA TYR A 507 -0.53 -8.30 -13.16
C TYR A 507 -0.81 -7.42 -11.95
N ILE A 508 -1.97 -6.77 -11.90
CA ILE A 508 -2.25 -5.71 -10.94
C ILE A 508 -2.21 -6.17 -9.48
N THR A 509 -2.54 -7.43 -9.20
CA THR A 509 -2.37 -8.05 -7.87
C THR A 509 -1.31 -9.15 -7.87
N ALA A 510 -0.36 -9.15 -8.82
CA ALA A 510 0.70 -10.15 -8.87
C ALA A 510 1.53 -10.18 -7.57
N GLN A 511 1.75 -9.02 -6.95
CA GLN A 511 2.46 -8.86 -5.68
C GLN A 511 1.76 -9.51 -4.47
N PHE A 512 0.47 -9.84 -4.59
CA PHE A 512 -0.29 -10.59 -3.58
C PHE A 512 -0.31 -12.10 -3.82
N MET A 513 0.26 -12.59 -4.92
CA MET A 513 0.34 -14.02 -5.18
C MET A 513 1.05 -14.73 -4.03
N LYS A 514 0.63 -15.97 -3.76
CA LYS A 514 1.25 -16.79 -2.70
C LYS A 514 2.75 -16.94 -2.97
N ARG A 515 3.51 -16.88 -1.89
CA ARG A 515 4.98 -16.87 -1.91
C ARG A 515 5.54 -17.63 -0.73
N ALA A 516 6.79 -18.02 -0.86
CA ALA A 516 7.62 -18.60 0.18
C ALA A 516 8.87 -17.75 0.44
N ALA A 517 9.63 -18.11 1.47
CA ALA A 517 10.94 -17.51 1.71
C ALA A 517 11.86 -17.70 0.49
N GLY A 518 12.44 -16.60 0.00
CA GLY A 518 13.34 -16.60 -1.16
C GLY A 518 12.69 -16.17 -2.48
N ASP A 519 11.35 -16.22 -2.61
CA ASP A 519 10.69 -15.85 -3.87
C ASP A 519 10.85 -14.38 -4.24
N ARG A 520 10.93 -13.50 -3.23
CA ARG A 520 11.30 -12.09 -3.40
C ARG A 520 12.77 -11.90 -3.02
N PRO A 521 13.59 -11.27 -3.87
CA PRO A 521 14.96 -10.95 -3.52
C PRO A 521 15.01 -9.88 -2.43
N ARG A 522 16.12 -9.81 -1.70
CA ARG A 522 16.41 -8.67 -0.81
C ARG A 522 16.71 -7.41 -1.63
N VAL A 523 16.51 -6.24 -1.02
CA VAL A 523 16.81 -4.93 -1.65
C VAL A 523 18.24 -4.85 -2.16
N VAL A 524 19.21 -5.34 -1.40
CA VAL A 524 20.57 -5.59 -1.90
C VAL A 524 20.79 -7.08 -1.75
N PRO A 525 20.66 -7.88 -2.84
CA PRO A 525 20.83 -9.33 -2.77
C PRO A 525 22.23 -9.72 -2.28
N GLU A 526 22.34 -10.93 -1.72
CA GLU A 526 23.61 -11.38 -1.15
C GLU A 526 24.73 -11.39 -2.20
N GLY A 527 25.86 -10.76 -1.83
CA GLY A 527 27.03 -10.61 -2.69
C GLY A 527 26.97 -9.43 -3.66
N CYS A 528 25.82 -8.78 -3.87
CA CYS A 528 25.72 -7.62 -4.75
C CYS A 528 26.48 -6.43 -4.17
N THR A 529 27.40 -5.87 -4.96
CA THR A 529 28.26 -4.74 -4.54
C THR A 529 27.74 -3.39 -5.02
N ASN A 530 26.98 -3.38 -6.13
CA ASN A 530 26.49 -2.16 -6.77
C ASN A 530 25.07 -2.24 -7.31
N LEU A 531 24.32 -3.31 -7.01
CA LEU A 531 22.93 -3.51 -7.46
C LEU A 531 21.94 -3.43 -6.30
N GLY A 532 20.95 -2.54 -6.44
CA GLY A 532 19.80 -2.43 -5.55
C GLY A 532 18.50 -2.74 -6.30
N LEU A 533 17.71 -3.68 -5.80
CA LEU A 533 16.39 -4.00 -6.32
C LEU A 533 15.33 -3.22 -5.53
N ILE A 534 14.38 -2.61 -6.22
CA ILE A 534 13.38 -1.72 -5.62
C ILE A 534 11.97 -2.06 -6.09
N GLY A 535 10.97 -1.61 -5.33
CA GLY A 535 9.55 -1.74 -5.68
C GLY A 535 8.81 -2.84 -4.91
N GLN A 536 7.72 -3.32 -5.49
CA GLN A 536 6.69 -4.13 -4.80
C GLN A 536 7.01 -5.63 -4.73
N PHE A 537 8.05 -6.07 -5.44
CA PHE A 537 8.42 -7.48 -5.55
C PHE A 537 9.72 -7.80 -4.83
N VAL A 538 10.11 -6.94 -3.88
CA VAL A 538 11.37 -7.02 -3.16
C VAL A 538 11.08 -7.19 -1.67
N GLU A 539 11.83 -8.06 -1.01
CA GLU A 539 11.64 -8.40 0.40
C GLU A 539 12.22 -7.33 1.32
N THR A 540 11.35 -6.77 2.17
CA THR A 540 11.73 -5.99 3.35
C THR A 540 11.43 -6.79 4.63
N ARG A 541 11.74 -6.26 5.82
CA ARG A 541 11.51 -6.98 7.09
C ARG A 541 10.03 -7.24 7.40
N ASN A 542 9.23 -6.18 7.50
CA ASN A 542 7.86 -6.26 8.02
C ASN A 542 6.85 -5.37 7.28
N ASP A 543 7.28 -4.55 6.31
CA ASP A 543 6.36 -3.68 5.59
C ASP A 543 5.53 -4.46 4.56
N ILE A 544 4.39 -3.89 4.22
CA ILE A 544 3.46 -4.43 3.24
C ILE A 544 3.81 -3.98 1.83
N ILE A 545 3.28 -4.66 0.82
CA ILE A 545 3.36 -4.24 -0.58
C ILE A 545 2.04 -3.57 -1.03
N PHE A 546 1.89 -3.21 -2.31
CA PHE A 546 0.76 -2.42 -2.85
C PHE A 546 0.71 -0.98 -2.30
N THR A 547 1.81 -0.45 -1.78
CA THR A 547 1.84 0.92 -1.23
C THR A 547 2.97 1.75 -1.82
N MET A 548 2.77 3.07 -1.88
CA MET A 548 3.87 3.99 -2.22
C MET A 548 5.01 3.90 -1.20
N GLU A 549 4.67 3.74 0.09
CA GLU A 549 5.60 3.56 1.20
C GLU A 549 6.62 2.45 0.91
N ALA A 550 6.17 1.27 0.47
CA ALA A 550 7.05 0.14 0.18
C ALA A 550 8.09 0.44 -0.92
N SER A 551 7.68 1.14 -1.98
CA SER A 551 8.58 1.51 -3.07
C SER A 551 9.63 2.53 -2.62
N ILE A 552 9.25 3.48 -1.78
CA ILE A 552 10.17 4.51 -1.26
C ILE A 552 11.10 3.87 -0.21
N ARG A 553 10.58 2.97 0.64
CA ARG A 553 11.35 2.21 1.63
C ARG A 553 12.44 1.36 0.99
N THR A 554 12.11 0.57 -0.03
CA THR A 554 13.09 -0.25 -0.75
C THR A 554 14.17 0.61 -1.40
N ALA A 555 13.81 1.75 -2.01
CA ALA A 555 14.78 2.70 -2.55
C ALA A 555 15.73 3.26 -1.47
N ARG A 556 15.18 3.69 -0.33
CA ARG A 556 15.97 4.20 0.81
C ARG A 556 16.94 3.14 1.34
N ILE A 557 16.49 1.89 1.52
CA ILE A 557 17.34 0.78 1.97
C ILE A 557 18.48 0.54 0.98
N GLY A 558 18.18 0.51 -0.33
CA GLY A 558 19.17 0.27 -1.38
C GLY A 558 20.26 1.32 -1.39
N VAL A 559 19.88 2.60 -1.36
CA VAL A 559 20.83 3.73 -1.32
C VAL A 559 21.71 3.64 -0.08
N TYR A 560 21.12 3.42 1.09
CA TYR A 560 21.86 3.40 2.35
C TYR A 560 22.85 2.24 2.41
N LYS A 561 22.44 1.03 1.98
CA LYS A 561 23.31 -0.14 1.97
C LYS A 561 24.45 -0.01 0.96
N LEU A 562 24.17 0.38 -0.29
CA LEU A 562 25.18 0.43 -1.36
C LEU A 562 26.21 1.55 -1.17
N LEU A 563 25.80 2.68 -0.57
CA LEU A 563 26.71 3.76 -0.21
C LEU A 563 27.29 3.63 1.21
N ASN A 564 26.91 2.58 1.94
CA ASN A 564 27.29 2.34 3.33
C ASN A 564 27.09 3.59 4.23
N ILE A 565 25.93 4.22 4.10
CA ILE A 565 25.59 5.46 4.81
C ILE A 565 25.31 5.12 6.29
N PRO A 566 25.90 5.81 7.28
CA PRO A 566 25.69 5.55 8.70
C PRO A 566 24.31 6.01 9.20
N LYS A 567 23.23 5.62 8.51
CA LYS A 567 21.83 5.98 8.77
C LYS A 567 20.94 4.76 8.54
N GLN A 568 19.98 4.55 9.43
CA GLN A 568 19.03 3.44 9.32
C GLN A 568 17.80 3.86 8.50
N ALA A 569 17.19 2.90 7.81
CA ALA A 569 15.79 2.93 7.42
C ALA A 569 15.01 2.19 8.52
N PRO A 570 14.41 2.91 9.50
CA PRO A 570 13.69 2.26 10.61
C PRO A 570 12.61 1.34 10.08
N ASP A 571 12.29 0.28 10.81
CA ASP A 571 11.19 -0.63 10.48
C ASP A 571 9.82 0.10 10.48
N ILE A 572 8.74 -0.63 10.24
CA ILE A 572 7.38 -0.06 10.26
C ILE A 572 7.05 0.59 11.60
N SER A 573 6.13 1.56 11.57
CA SER A 573 5.61 2.21 12.77
C SER A 573 5.18 1.19 13.83
N PRO A 574 5.59 1.32 15.11
CA PRO A 574 5.34 0.32 16.15
C PRO A 574 3.90 0.34 16.68
N THR A 575 2.93 0.75 15.84
CA THR A 575 1.54 0.96 16.25
C THR A 575 0.88 -0.30 16.80
N GLN A 576 1.27 -1.47 16.30
CA GLN A 576 0.80 -2.77 16.80
C GLN A 576 1.20 -3.09 18.25
N TYR A 577 2.28 -2.49 18.75
CA TYR A 577 2.77 -2.72 20.12
C TYR A 577 2.16 -1.75 21.14
N ASP A 578 1.43 -0.74 20.67
CA ASP A 578 0.72 0.18 21.52
C ASP A 578 -0.52 -0.51 22.11
N ILE A 579 -0.57 -0.60 23.45
CA ILE A 579 -1.69 -1.23 24.16
C ILE A 579 -3.04 -0.59 23.81
N ARG A 580 -3.07 0.72 23.50
CA ARG A 580 -4.30 1.42 23.10
C ARG A 580 -4.83 0.86 21.79
N ASN A 581 -3.93 0.61 20.83
CA ASN A 581 -4.29 0.08 19.52
C ASN A 581 -4.66 -1.40 19.59
N LEU A 582 -4.01 -2.19 20.45
CA LEU A 582 -4.39 -3.59 20.70
C LEU A 582 -5.84 -3.68 21.23
N LEU A 583 -6.19 -2.86 22.23
CA LEU A 583 -7.52 -2.85 22.82
C LEU A 583 -8.56 -2.32 21.83
N ARG A 584 -8.22 -1.27 21.06
CA ARG A 584 -9.09 -0.73 20.00
C ARG A 584 -9.34 -1.74 18.89
N GLY A 585 -8.30 -2.42 18.40
CA GLY A 585 -8.41 -3.46 17.39
C GLY A 585 -9.28 -4.65 17.85
N ALA A 586 -9.10 -5.10 19.10
CA ALA A 586 -9.94 -6.16 19.68
C ALA A 586 -11.43 -5.75 19.74
N ARG A 587 -11.70 -4.50 20.13
CA ARG A 587 -13.06 -3.94 20.15
C ARG A 587 -13.66 -3.82 18.75
N ALA A 588 -12.86 -3.38 17.77
CA ALA A 588 -13.27 -3.23 16.38
C ALA A 588 -13.64 -4.58 15.75
N LEU A 589 -12.80 -5.61 15.92
CA LEU A 589 -13.08 -6.97 15.45
C LEU A 589 -14.35 -7.58 16.06
N ASN A 590 -14.78 -7.08 17.22
CA ASN A 590 -16.02 -7.48 17.88
C ASN A 590 -17.18 -6.49 17.65
N SER A 591 -17.15 -5.76 16.54
CA SER A 591 -18.22 -4.85 16.11
C SER A 591 -18.57 -3.79 17.17
N GLY A 592 -17.56 -3.22 17.81
CA GLY A 592 -17.74 -2.21 18.85
C GLY A 592 -18.32 -2.73 20.17
N LYS A 593 -18.50 -4.05 20.33
CA LYS A 593 -19.01 -4.68 21.56
C LYS A 593 -17.87 -5.07 22.50
N PRO A 594 -18.10 -5.09 23.83
CA PRO A 594 -17.07 -5.46 24.77
C PRO A 594 -16.45 -6.84 24.47
N PHE A 595 -15.13 -6.89 24.34
CA PHE A 595 -14.41 -8.14 24.11
C PHE A 595 -14.14 -8.87 25.44
N LEU A 596 -13.78 -10.15 25.34
CA LEU A 596 -13.53 -11.00 26.50
C LEU A 596 -12.42 -10.40 27.40
N GLY A 597 -12.77 -10.12 28.66
CA GLY A 597 -11.84 -9.55 29.64
C GLY A 597 -11.82 -8.03 29.70
N GLU A 598 -12.50 -7.32 28.79
CA GLU A 598 -12.55 -5.86 28.80
C GLU A 598 -13.20 -5.31 30.09
N ARG A 599 -14.27 -5.95 30.56
CA ARG A 599 -14.94 -5.56 31.82
C ARG A 599 -14.03 -5.71 33.04
N LEU A 600 -13.14 -6.69 33.03
CA LEU A 600 -12.12 -6.84 34.08
C LEU A 600 -11.11 -5.67 34.02
N LEU A 601 -10.69 -5.30 32.81
CA LEU A 601 -9.79 -4.16 32.62
C LEU A 601 -10.43 -2.86 33.11
N HIS A 602 -11.72 -2.62 32.86
CA HIS A 602 -12.44 -1.46 33.39
C HIS A 602 -12.39 -1.40 34.93
N ARG A 603 -12.65 -2.52 35.62
CA ARG A 603 -12.53 -2.57 37.09
C ARG A 603 -11.14 -2.22 37.60
N LEU A 604 -10.09 -2.59 36.85
CA LEU A 604 -8.71 -2.32 37.22
C LEU A 604 -8.26 -0.89 36.89
N LEU A 605 -8.74 -0.32 35.77
CA LEU A 605 -8.14 0.87 35.16
C LEU A 605 -9.00 2.14 35.24
N ASP A 606 -10.32 2.04 35.41
CA ASP A 606 -11.25 3.20 35.34
C ASP A 606 -10.92 4.32 36.34
N ARG A 607 -10.34 3.95 37.50
CA ARG A 607 -9.95 4.90 38.56
C ARG A 607 -8.45 5.17 38.60
N THR A 608 -7.79 5.01 37.46
CA THR A 608 -6.34 5.16 37.33
C THR A 608 -5.98 6.12 36.20
N TYR A 609 -4.69 6.44 36.07
CA TYR A 609 -4.15 7.19 34.92
C TYR A 609 -4.52 6.54 33.57
N TYR A 610 -4.63 5.21 33.53
CA TYR A 610 -4.85 4.44 32.31
C TYR A 610 -6.32 4.32 31.91
N ALA A 611 -7.27 4.97 32.59
CA ALA A 611 -8.69 4.87 32.25
C ALA A 611 -8.99 5.16 30.76
N HIS A 612 -8.26 6.11 30.17
CA HIS A 612 -8.44 6.54 28.77
C HIS A 612 -8.01 5.52 27.71
N ILE A 613 -7.30 4.44 28.07
CA ILE A 613 -6.87 3.42 27.10
C ILE A 613 -7.97 2.43 26.75
N LEU A 614 -9.04 2.39 27.54
CA LEU A 614 -10.17 1.49 27.33
C LEU A 614 -11.30 2.20 26.56
N PRO A 615 -11.89 1.54 25.55
CA PRO A 615 -13.12 2.00 24.95
C PRO A 615 -14.24 2.12 25.99
N PRO A 616 -15.16 3.10 25.89
CA PRO A 616 -16.31 3.15 26.79
C PRO A 616 -17.18 1.89 26.71
N LEU A 617 -17.64 1.40 27.88
CA LEU A 617 -18.65 0.34 27.92
C LEU A 617 -20.03 0.87 27.48
N PRO A 618 -20.82 0.06 26.76
CA PRO A 618 -22.16 0.47 26.33
C PRO A 618 -23.15 0.49 27.50
N GLU A 619 -22.93 -0.30 28.56
CA GLU A 619 -23.77 -0.31 29.74
C GLU A 619 -23.54 0.91 30.67
N PRO A 620 -24.61 1.43 31.32
CA PRO A 620 -24.49 2.41 32.39
C PRO A 620 -23.65 1.88 33.56
N GLU A 621 -22.98 2.77 34.31
CA GLU A 621 -22.14 2.39 35.46
C GLU A 621 -22.85 1.47 36.46
N THR A 622 -24.15 1.68 36.69
CA THR A 622 -24.96 0.89 37.63
C THR A 622 -25.17 -0.57 37.21
N GLN A 623 -24.94 -0.90 35.94
CA GLN A 623 -25.16 -2.25 35.38
C GLN A 623 -23.85 -2.98 35.06
N ARG A 624 -22.69 -2.33 35.25
CA ARG A 624 -21.37 -2.91 34.92
C ARG A 624 -21.06 -4.16 35.74
N ASP A 625 -21.43 -4.16 37.02
CA ASP A 625 -21.18 -5.30 37.89
C ASP A 625 -22.00 -6.53 37.50
N GLU A 626 -23.27 -6.35 37.17
CA GLU A 626 -24.15 -7.44 36.70
C GLU A 626 -23.67 -7.99 35.34
N ALA A 627 -23.31 -7.10 34.41
CA ALA A 627 -22.81 -7.49 33.09
C ALA A 627 -21.48 -8.27 33.18
N PHE A 628 -20.60 -7.88 34.11
CA PHE A 628 -19.38 -8.63 34.39
C PHE A 628 -19.66 -10.01 34.98
N GLU A 629 -20.56 -10.12 35.95
CA GLU A 629 -20.91 -11.42 36.55
C GLU A 629 -21.49 -12.38 35.50
N ALA A 630 -22.33 -11.88 34.61
CA ALA A 630 -22.85 -12.67 33.49
C ALA A 630 -21.75 -13.17 32.54
N GLU A 631 -20.71 -12.37 32.27
CA GLU A 631 -19.55 -12.77 31.47
C GLU A 631 -18.75 -13.87 32.17
N VAL A 632 -18.49 -13.74 33.47
CA VAL A 632 -17.78 -14.75 34.28
C VAL A 632 -18.54 -16.06 34.33
N ASP A 633 -19.86 -16.03 34.54
CA ASP A 633 -20.70 -17.22 34.57
C ASP A 633 -20.72 -17.92 33.20
N THR A 634 -20.77 -17.14 32.12
CA THR A 634 -20.72 -17.67 30.75
C THR A 634 -19.38 -18.38 30.48
N LEU A 635 -18.26 -17.80 30.92
CA LEU A 635 -16.92 -18.39 30.79
C LEU A 635 -16.77 -19.68 31.60
N ALA A 636 -17.31 -19.70 32.82
CA ALA A 636 -17.31 -20.86 33.69
C ALA A 636 -18.14 -22.01 33.10
N ALA A 637 -19.29 -21.68 32.48
CA ALA A 637 -20.22 -22.66 31.92
C ALA A 637 -19.78 -23.22 30.55
N LYS A 638 -19.16 -22.41 29.68
CA LYS A 638 -18.94 -22.75 28.26
C LYS A 638 -17.47 -22.90 27.83
N GLY A 639 -16.50 -22.63 28.71
CA GLY A 639 -15.07 -22.63 28.37
C GLY A 639 -14.35 -23.99 28.48
N GLY A 640 -13.27 -24.18 27.71
CA GLY A 640 -12.29 -25.25 27.91
C GLY A 640 -11.52 -25.10 29.24
N ALA A 641 -10.65 -26.05 29.59
CA ALA A 641 -9.95 -26.08 30.90
C ALA A 641 -9.20 -24.76 31.24
N ALA A 642 -8.59 -24.11 30.25
CA ALA A 642 -7.89 -22.83 30.42
C ALA A 642 -8.83 -21.65 30.71
N LEU A 643 -9.99 -21.60 30.04
CA LEU A 643 -11.01 -20.57 30.27
C LEU A 643 -11.70 -20.77 31.63
N LYS A 644 -11.88 -22.03 32.06
CA LYS A 644 -12.34 -22.35 33.43
C LYS A 644 -11.32 -21.95 34.48
N ALA A 645 -10.03 -22.12 34.22
CA ALA A 645 -8.95 -21.65 35.10
C ALA A 645 -8.89 -20.12 35.18
N LEU A 646 -9.07 -19.43 34.05
CA LEU A 646 -9.18 -17.97 34.01
C LEU A 646 -10.42 -17.50 34.78
N GLY A 647 -11.60 -18.09 34.55
CA GLY A 647 -12.82 -17.78 35.31
C GLY A 647 -12.66 -18.02 36.82
N SER A 648 -11.95 -19.08 37.21
CA SER A 648 -11.63 -19.38 38.61
C SER A 648 -10.63 -18.37 39.21
N TRP A 649 -9.63 -17.94 38.43
CA TRP A 649 -8.70 -16.90 38.84
C TRP A 649 -9.40 -15.54 39.00
N ILE A 650 -10.25 -15.16 38.04
CA ILE A 650 -11.07 -13.93 38.09
C ILE A 650 -12.01 -13.97 39.30
N SER A 651 -12.64 -15.11 39.59
CA SER A 651 -13.47 -15.32 40.79
C SER A 651 -12.67 -15.18 42.09
N ASN A 652 -11.38 -15.56 42.10
CA ASN A 652 -10.50 -15.36 43.25
C ASN A 652 -10.00 -13.92 43.38
N VAL A 653 -9.74 -13.23 42.27
CA VAL A 653 -9.44 -11.78 42.25
C VAL A 653 -10.61 -10.98 42.83
N ARG A 654 -11.86 -11.35 42.48
CA ARG A 654 -13.09 -10.81 43.11
C ARG A 654 -13.04 -10.89 44.64
N LYS A 655 -12.65 -12.04 45.21
CA LYS A 655 -12.57 -12.21 46.67
C LYS A 655 -11.51 -11.34 47.33
N GLY A 656 -10.43 -11.01 46.61
CA GLY A 656 -9.36 -10.15 47.10
C GLY A 656 -9.70 -8.66 47.09
N PHE A 657 -10.62 -8.21 46.24
CA PHE A 657 -11.06 -6.81 46.15
C PHE A 657 -12.37 -6.51 46.86
N SER A 658 -13.14 -7.53 47.27
CA SER A 658 -14.33 -7.37 48.12
C SER A 658 -14.00 -7.24 49.62
N SER A 659 -12.72 -7.17 49.98
CA SER A 659 -12.23 -6.95 51.34
C SER A 659 -11.41 -5.68 51.43
N GLU A 660 -12.01 -4.52 51.14
CA GLU A 660 -11.65 -3.21 51.70
C GLU A 660 -12.77 -2.19 51.45
#